data_AF-A0A352DRX5-F1
#
_entry.id   AF-A0A352DRX5-F1
#
_cell.length_a   1.000
_cell.length_b   1.000
_cell.length_c   1.000
_cell.angle_alpha   90.00
_cell.angle_beta   90.00
_cell.angle_gamma   90.00
#
_symmetry.space_group_name_H-M   'P 1'
#
loop_
_entity.id
_entity.type
_entity.pdbx_description
1 polymer ?
#
loop_
_entity_poly.entity_id
_entity_poly.type
_entity_poly.pdbx_seq_one_letter_code
_entity_poly.pdbx_strand_id
1 'polypeptide(L)'
;VEDLVATTESILDGYAAVWRSAELAGLADVAARAEAALMRLGGWWDRFATTTVSGVPHLSGEEIAASAREVVAALTRRRESRSPPTATFWRQEVARFSSPRTHAEAADALVRERDLEGASGLLVHWASLLEGAALERTGPVWLSIATRWVEQALVDASPGGRMRVRRFLELVEANVGGAVELVETIAAGRPARPLREEPLDRDTDDPDEDAASGEERVAAAYESMVWHDSTDDGIDSGMIDVDAPGGESTGGAAQLQDAAELISGVCRLVNRAVTSWCAADIAAASRPSADERDIVAGWLRSLRHVRRILTRAAGVVAGRDQEPSPGMSPTEFDRVRWQRDLAAERLIDAAVQATETLWALAAHRHIGRRRRVRTDGRGSVGRLFAALLAGDAGGASAELDLVRERLADRTVLYVPLSRGGRPDRIAQARARERMLERLAASLPRLGLVTETVALVQLAKALEARRPPGAASVSEFDRVFESATAALVDRIVRSAVTADGSADAATPRILDALSLLVPRLLETWMTHARQLRLSVLERCRDDRSFTVIRDFVERYGGGLFTQHVLGPASLRGILRGGVRRHLEQLAERDAGESGVIASSRRPERLLADLASGALSLRQAASRVRLVLESVAENHAEYRDWNSTTTQSDRGECLHILLDFLRVKAEYDRIAWTLRPVNMAHRVLARHGATAAADAWRRRLSDETRETAAGLVQKLDALEARWSVRLASVSDRVRRPFTATLEQDELEALVDPAVAELMTGAPVGAGDRLESRAEAFLGVASGSGVEVPDWLERLGTAVDRSLAGHESGAGHEAGEARDGGCLPHAVPWLPVAWDALQAQLGRP
;
A
#
# COMPACT_ATOMS: atom_id res chain seq x y z
N VAL A 1 -8.40 -2.28 -27.30
CA VAL A 1 -9.58 -3.18 -27.12
C VAL A 1 -10.13 -3.00 -25.72
N GLU A 2 -9.30 -3.15 -24.68
CA GLU A 2 -9.68 -2.83 -23.29
C GLU A 2 -10.29 -1.43 -23.14
N ASP A 3 -9.67 -0.38 -23.70
CA ASP A 3 -10.24 0.98 -23.67
C ASP A 3 -11.63 1.09 -24.31
N LEU A 4 -11.88 0.34 -25.39
CA LEU A 4 -13.18 0.32 -26.06
C LEU A 4 -14.22 -0.38 -25.18
N VAL A 5 -13.85 -1.49 -24.54
CA VAL A 5 -14.71 -2.22 -23.60
C VAL A 5 -15.04 -1.32 -22.40
N ALA A 6 -14.03 -0.72 -21.77
CA ALA A 6 -14.21 0.17 -20.62
C ALA A 6 -15.07 1.40 -20.96
N THR A 7 -14.84 2.02 -22.12
CA THR A 7 -15.66 3.17 -22.58
C THR A 7 -17.10 2.74 -22.82
N THR A 8 -17.32 1.59 -23.46
CA THR A 8 -18.66 1.08 -23.74
C THR A 8 -19.39 0.70 -22.45
N GLU A 9 -18.71 0.04 -21.51
CA GLU A 9 -19.21 -0.26 -20.18
C GLU A 9 -19.65 1.01 -19.46
N SER A 10 -18.81 2.04 -19.43
CA SER A 10 -19.14 3.33 -18.81
C SER A 10 -20.40 3.98 -19.40
N ILE A 11 -20.59 3.91 -20.73
CA ILE A 11 -21.80 4.45 -21.39
C ILE A 11 -23.04 3.62 -21.04
N LEU A 12 -22.94 2.29 -21.08
CA LEU A 12 -24.04 1.39 -20.72
C LEU A 12 -24.44 1.59 -19.25
N ASP A 13 -23.46 1.68 -18.36
CA ASP A 13 -23.64 1.93 -16.93
C ASP A 13 -24.27 3.29 -16.67
N GLY A 14 -23.87 4.31 -17.43
CA GLY A 14 -24.48 5.63 -17.42
C GLY A 14 -25.97 5.58 -17.80
N TYR A 15 -26.33 4.90 -18.89
CA TYR A 15 -27.74 4.73 -19.26
C TYR A 15 -28.53 3.93 -18.22
N ALA A 16 -27.95 2.86 -17.67
CA ALA A 16 -28.57 2.07 -16.62
C ALA A 16 -28.80 2.90 -15.34
N ALA A 17 -27.84 3.72 -14.94
CA ALA A 17 -27.97 4.61 -13.79
C ALA A 17 -29.05 5.68 -13.99
N VAL A 18 -29.12 6.29 -15.18
CA VAL A 18 -30.18 7.25 -15.54
C VAL A 18 -31.55 6.57 -15.53
N TRP A 19 -31.65 5.37 -16.13
CA TRP A 19 -32.90 4.61 -16.15
C TRP A 19 -33.40 4.30 -14.74
N ARG A 20 -32.55 3.71 -13.88
CA ARG A 20 -32.87 3.42 -12.48
C ARG A 20 -33.35 4.66 -11.74
N SER A 21 -32.60 5.75 -11.85
CA SER A 21 -32.90 7.00 -11.14
C SER A 21 -34.21 7.64 -11.64
N ALA A 22 -34.45 7.62 -12.95
CA ALA A 22 -35.65 8.19 -13.56
C ALA A 22 -36.91 7.39 -13.22
N GLU A 23 -36.85 6.05 -13.27
CA GLU A 23 -37.96 5.17 -12.84
C GLU A 23 -38.33 5.43 -11.38
N LEU A 24 -37.32 5.42 -10.50
CA LEU A 24 -37.51 5.66 -9.09
C LEU A 24 -38.01 7.09 -8.81
N ALA A 25 -37.68 8.07 -9.64
CA ALA A 25 -38.20 9.44 -9.52
C ALA A 25 -39.59 9.63 -10.15
N GLY A 26 -40.16 8.62 -10.82
CA GLY A 26 -41.43 8.72 -11.54
C GLY A 26 -41.35 9.53 -12.83
N LEU A 27 -40.16 9.72 -13.40
CA LEU A 27 -39.91 10.46 -14.64
C LEU A 27 -40.01 9.52 -15.85
N ALA A 28 -41.23 9.05 -16.14
CA ALA A 28 -41.48 8.00 -17.14
C ALA A 28 -40.85 8.27 -18.52
N ASP A 29 -40.91 9.51 -19.02
CA ASP A 29 -40.33 9.86 -20.32
C ASP A 29 -38.80 9.73 -20.36
N VAL A 30 -38.12 10.10 -19.27
CA VAL A 30 -36.65 9.99 -19.17
C VAL A 30 -36.25 8.53 -18.99
N ALA A 31 -36.98 7.79 -18.16
CA ALA A 31 -36.78 6.36 -17.94
C ALA A 31 -36.90 5.57 -19.25
N ALA A 32 -37.99 5.76 -20.00
CA ALA A 32 -38.22 5.09 -21.28
C ALA A 32 -37.13 5.41 -22.31
N ARG A 33 -36.66 6.66 -22.36
CA ARG A 33 -35.55 7.06 -23.24
C ARG A 33 -34.23 6.40 -22.86
N ALA A 34 -33.93 6.32 -21.56
CA ALA A 34 -32.71 5.70 -21.05
C ALA A 34 -32.72 4.18 -21.24
N GLU A 35 -33.83 3.50 -20.93
CA GLU A 35 -34.02 2.07 -21.22
C GLU A 35 -33.84 1.80 -22.72
N ALA A 36 -34.51 2.56 -23.58
CA ALA A 36 -34.40 2.38 -25.03
C ALA A 36 -32.96 2.61 -25.53
N ALA A 37 -32.22 3.57 -24.95
CA ALA A 37 -30.82 3.80 -25.30
C ALA A 37 -29.91 2.64 -24.85
N LEU A 38 -30.10 2.18 -23.61
CA LEU A 38 -29.40 1.03 -23.06
C LEU A 38 -29.62 -0.23 -23.90
N MET A 39 -30.88 -0.56 -24.21
CA MET A 39 -31.22 -1.75 -24.98
C MET A 39 -30.69 -1.69 -26.42
N ARG A 40 -30.69 -0.50 -27.04
CA ARG A 40 -30.12 -0.31 -28.39
C ARG A 40 -28.61 -0.52 -28.40
N LEU A 41 -27.89 0.12 -27.47
CA LEU A 41 -26.43 0.02 -27.42
C LEU A 41 -25.99 -1.36 -26.96
N GLY A 42 -26.61 -1.90 -25.91
CA GLY A 42 -26.33 -3.23 -25.38
C GLY A 42 -26.61 -4.33 -26.41
N GLY A 43 -27.78 -4.30 -27.05
CA GLY A 43 -28.11 -5.27 -28.11
C GLY A 43 -27.27 -5.12 -29.38
N TRP A 44 -26.70 -3.93 -29.65
CA TRP A 44 -25.67 -3.77 -30.67
C TRP A 44 -24.35 -4.38 -30.21
N TRP A 45 -23.89 -4.06 -29.00
CA TRP A 45 -22.65 -4.57 -28.41
C TRP A 45 -22.65 -6.10 -28.37
N ASP A 46 -23.66 -6.73 -27.78
CA ASP A 46 -23.76 -8.18 -27.59
C ASP A 46 -23.82 -8.95 -28.92
N ARG A 47 -24.22 -8.29 -30.01
CA ARG A 47 -24.22 -8.89 -31.35
C ARG A 47 -22.82 -8.99 -31.96
N PHE A 48 -21.95 -8.03 -31.64
CA PHE A 48 -20.63 -7.88 -32.28
C PHE A 48 -19.47 -8.21 -31.34
N ALA A 49 -19.65 -8.11 -30.02
CA ALA A 49 -18.69 -8.51 -29.02
C ALA A 49 -18.72 -10.05 -28.85
N THR A 50 -17.58 -10.69 -29.03
CA THR A 50 -17.44 -12.13 -28.77
C THR A 50 -17.35 -12.38 -27.27
N THR A 51 -18.09 -13.37 -26.76
CA THR A 51 -18.26 -13.63 -25.32
C THR A 51 -17.05 -14.25 -24.62
N THR A 52 -16.01 -14.64 -25.37
CA THR A 52 -14.90 -15.46 -24.84
C THR A 52 -13.56 -15.14 -25.52
N VAL A 53 -13.03 -13.93 -25.32
CA VAL A 53 -11.61 -13.65 -25.61
C VAL A 53 -10.83 -13.68 -24.29
N SER A 54 -9.91 -14.63 -24.16
CA SER A 54 -9.06 -14.73 -22.98
C SER A 54 -8.27 -13.44 -22.77
N GLY A 55 -8.38 -12.85 -21.57
CA GLY A 55 -7.69 -11.61 -21.20
C GLY A 55 -8.48 -10.32 -21.47
N VAL A 56 -9.69 -10.38 -22.02
CA VAL A 56 -10.56 -9.21 -22.18
C VAL A 56 -11.74 -9.30 -21.20
N PRO A 57 -12.06 -8.24 -20.42
CA PRO A 57 -13.21 -8.23 -19.52
C PRO A 57 -14.51 -8.56 -20.26
N HIS A 58 -15.33 -9.44 -19.67
CA HIS A 58 -16.65 -9.75 -20.21
C HIS A 58 -17.60 -8.58 -19.95
N LEU A 59 -18.16 -8.02 -21.01
CA LEU A 59 -19.19 -6.97 -20.96
C LEU A 59 -20.41 -7.45 -21.72
N SER A 60 -21.54 -7.55 -21.03
CA SER A 60 -22.85 -7.91 -21.58
C SER A 60 -23.85 -6.79 -21.35
N GLY A 61 -24.35 -6.20 -22.44
CA GLY A 61 -25.39 -5.18 -22.38
C GLY A 61 -26.72 -5.74 -21.86
N GLU A 62 -27.04 -6.98 -22.22
CA GLU A 62 -28.21 -7.71 -21.71
C GLU A 62 -28.13 -7.91 -20.19
N GLU A 63 -26.97 -8.29 -19.65
CA GLU A 63 -26.76 -8.44 -18.20
C GLU A 63 -26.95 -7.10 -17.46
N ILE A 64 -26.39 -6.00 -17.99
CA ILE A 64 -26.56 -4.66 -17.43
C ILE A 64 -28.04 -4.25 -17.42
N ALA A 65 -28.76 -4.49 -18.52
CA ALA A 65 -30.18 -4.18 -18.62
C ALA A 65 -31.05 -5.03 -17.68
N ALA A 66 -30.73 -6.32 -17.53
CA ALA A 66 -31.39 -7.22 -16.59
C ALA A 66 -31.17 -6.76 -15.13
N SER A 67 -29.91 -6.48 -14.76
CA SER A 67 -29.55 -5.93 -13.45
C SER A 67 -30.31 -4.65 -13.15
N ALA A 68 -30.31 -3.68 -14.07
CA ALA A 68 -31.02 -2.41 -13.88
C ALA A 68 -32.53 -2.61 -13.61
N ARG A 69 -33.17 -3.53 -14.35
CA ARG A 69 -34.60 -3.86 -14.17
C ARG A 69 -34.87 -4.52 -12.82
N GLU A 70 -34.04 -5.47 -12.41
CA GLU A 70 -34.14 -6.13 -11.11
C GLU A 70 -33.97 -5.15 -9.95
N VAL A 71 -32.99 -4.25 -10.05
CA VAL A 71 -32.75 -3.19 -9.06
C VAL A 71 -33.96 -2.27 -8.95
N VAL A 72 -34.50 -1.76 -10.07
CA VAL A 72 -35.73 -0.93 -10.06
C VAL A 72 -36.86 -1.68 -9.37
N ALA A 73 -37.10 -2.94 -9.74
CA ALA A 73 -38.19 -3.73 -9.18
C ALA A 73 -38.04 -3.95 -7.66
N ALA A 74 -36.83 -4.26 -7.18
CA ALA A 74 -36.55 -4.47 -5.77
C ALA A 74 -36.69 -3.18 -4.95
N LEU A 75 -36.16 -2.06 -5.46
CA LEU A 75 -36.22 -0.75 -4.79
C LEU A 75 -37.64 -0.18 -4.76
N THR A 76 -38.44 -0.39 -5.81
CA THR A 76 -39.87 -0.02 -5.81
C THR A 76 -40.62 -0.78 -4.72
N ARG A 77 -40.46 -2.12 -4.63
CA ARG A 77 -41.06 -2.91 -3.55
C ARG A 77 -40.58 -2.49 -2.16
N ARG A 78 -39.30 -2.13 -2.03
CA ARG A 78 -38.73 -1.60 -0.79
C ARG A 78 -39.42 -0.30 -0.37
N ARG A 79 -39.66 0.63 -1.30
CA ARG A 79 -40.36 1.90 -1.02
C ARG A 79 -41.84 1.70 -0.67
N GLU A 80 -42.48 0.68 -1.23
CA GLU A 80 -43.85 0.30 -0.86
C GLU A 80 -43.92 -0.29 0.56
N SER A 81 -42.85 -0.94 1.01
CA SER A 81 -42.75 -1.46 2.39
C SER A 81 -42.49 -0.33 3.40
N ARG A 82 -43.50 -0.01 4.23
CA ARG A 82 -43.39 1.03 5.28
C ARG A 82 -42.58 0.61 6.51
N SER A 83 -42.30 -0.68 6.67
CA SER A 83 -41.57 -1.23 7.82
C SER A 83 -40.09 -1.45 7.48
N PRO A 84 -39.20 -1.50 8.48
CA PRO A 84 -37.82 -1.93 8.27
C PRO A 84 -37.78 -3.29 7.58
N PRO A 85 -36.97 -3.47 6.53
CA PRO A 85 -36.94 -4.73 5.79
C PRO A 85 -36.41 -5.86 6.69
N THR A 86 -37.13 -6.97 6.73
CA THR A 86 -36.70 -8.17 7.44
C THR A 86 -35.61 -8.89 6.65
N ALA A 87 -34.81 -9.74 7.30
CA ALA A 87 -33.88 -10.62 6.60
C ALA A 87 -34.58 -11.49 5.53
N THR A 88 -35.84 -11.86 5.77
CA THR A 88 -36.66 -12.61 4.81
C THR A 88 -37.00 -11.80 3.56
N PHE A 89 -37.25 -10.49 3.70
CA PHE A 89 -37.49 -9.60 2.55
C PHE A 89 -36.29 -9.62 1.61
N TRP A 90 -35.09 -9.33 2.12
CA TRP A 90 -33.88 -9.31 1.29
C TRP A 90 -33.53 -10.68 0.71
N ARG A 91 -33.79 -11.77 1.45
CA ARG A 91 -33.62 -13.13 0.91
C ARG A 91 -34.53 -13.40 -0.29
N GLN A 92 -35.77 -12.93 -0.26
CA GLN A 92 -36.72 -13.09 -1.38
C GLN A 92 -36.34 -12.23 -2.59
N GLU A 93 -35.86 -11.01 -2.35
CA GLU A 93 -35.42 -10.11 -3.43
C GLU A 93 -34.11 -10.58 -4.06
N VAL A 94 -33.12 -10.96 -3.26
CA VAL A 94 -31.84 -11.49 -3.74
C VAL A 94 -32.01 -12.81 -4.51
N ALA A 95 -32.98 -13.65 -4.14
CA ALA A 95 -33.29 -14.85 -4.91
C ALA A 95 -33.76 -14.55 -6.36
N ARG A 96 -34.14 -13.31 -6.66
CA ARG A 96 -34.50 -12.84 -8.01
C ARG A 96 -33.34 -12.17 -8.73
N PHE A 97 -32.21 -11.95 -8.08
CA PHE A 97 -31.06 -11.30 -8.69
C PHE A 97 -30.34 -12.29 -9.60
N SER A 98 -30.17 -11.92 -10.86
CA SER A 98 -29.49 -12.76 -11.85
C SER A 98 -27.97 -12.63 -11.80
N SER A 99 -27.45 -11.55 -11.20
CA SER A 99 -26.02 -11.26 -11.17
C SER A 99 -25.53 -10.71 -9.81
N PRO A 100 -24.22 -10.85 -9.50
CA PRO A 100 -23.61 -10.13 -8.39
C PRO A 100 -23.62 -8.60 -8.59
N ARG A 101 -23.65 -8.13 -9.84
CA ARG A 101 -23.81 -6.72 -10.19
C ARG A 101 -25.11 -6.13 -9.64
N THR A 102 -26.21 -6.89 -9.70
CA THR A 102 -27.50 -6.49 -9.13
C THR A 102 -27.40 -6.17 -7.63
N HIS A 103 -26.60 -6.92 -6.87
CA HIS A 103 -26.36 -6.67 -5.44
C HIS A 103 -25.68 -5.32 -5.21
N ALA A 104 -24.58 -5.08 -5.94
CA ALA A 104 -23.79 -3.87 -5.83
C ALA A 104 -24.63 -2.63 -6.19
N GLU A 105 -25.34 -2.67 -7.32
CA GLU A 105 -26.16 -1.55 -7.78
C GLU A 105 -27.34 -1.25 -6.85
N ALA A 106 -28.00 -2.28 -6.32
CA ALA A 106 -29.08 -2.11 -5.34
C ALA A 106 -28.57 -1.52 -4.02
N ALA A 107 -27.46 -2.05 -3.49
CA ALA A 107 -26.88 -1.56 -2.24
C ALA A 107 -26.37 -0.12 -2.39
N ASP A 108 -25.69 0.20 -3.49
CA ASP A 108 -25.22 1.55 -3.80
C ASP A 108 -26.39 2.54 -3.93
N ALA A 109 -27.48 2.15 -4.60
CA ALA A 109 -28.68 2.98 -4.69
C ALA A 109 -29.30 3.27 -3.32
N LEU A 110 -29.43 2.27 -2.44
CA LEU A 110 -29.97 2.46 -1.08
C LEU A 110 -29.11 3.40 -0.24
N VAL A 111 -27.78 3.27 -0.33
CA VAL A 111 -26.83 4.16 0.36
C VAL A 111 -26.91 5.59 -0.20
N ARG A 112 -27.04 5.77 -1.51
CA ARG A 112 -27.26 7.10 -2.13
C ARG A 112 -28.58 7.74 -1.69
N GLU A 113 -29.65 6.95 -1.57
CA GLU A 113 -30.96 7.40 -1.08
C GLU A 113 -31.02 7.62 0.44
N ARG A 114 -29.93 7.30 1.17
CA ARG A 114 -29.86 7.31 2.65
C ARG A 114 -30.87 6.37 3.31
N ASP A 115 -31.36 5.34 2.62
CA ASP A 115 -32.12 4.23 3.22
C ASP A 115 -31.17 3.26 3.92
N LEU A 116 -30.61 3.70 5.05
CA LEU A 116 -29.61 2.94 5.80
C LEU A 116 -30.18 1.61 6.33
N GLU A 117 -31.48 1.52 6.62
CA GLU A 117 -32.11 0.27 7.05
C GLU A 117 -32.18 -0.75 5.92
N GLY A 118 -32.66 -0.32 4.75
CA GLY A 118 -32.65 -1.10 3.53
C GLY A 118 -31.25 -1.58 3.19
N ALA A 119 -30.30 -0.65 3.10
CA ALA A 119 -28.92 -0.96 2.78
C ALA A 119 -28.30 -1.95 3.77
N SER A 120 -28.51 -1.78 5.09
CA SER A 120 -27.93 -2.67 6.10
C SER A 120 -28.41 -4.12 5.95
N GLY A 121 -29.72 -4.32 5.69
CA GLY A 121 -30.28 -5.66 5.52
C GLY A 121 -29.74 -6.37 4.28
N LEU A 122 -29.60 -5.64 3.16
CA LEU A 122 -29.04 -6.18 1.93
C LEU A 122 -27.55 -6.48 2.09
N LEU A 123 -26.77 -5.57 2.68
CA LEU A 123 -25.34 -5.74 2.91
C LEU A 123 -25.03 -6.90 3.84
N VAL A 124 -25.79 -7.09 4.92
CA VAL A 124 -25.63 -8.23 5.83
C VAL A 124 -25.94 -9.54 5.12
N HIS A 125 -26.99 -9.60 4.31
CA HIS A 125 -27.30 -10.80 3.55
C HIS A 125 -26.24 -11.08 2.48
N TRP A 126 -25.79 -10.07 1.75
CA TRP A 126 -24.74 -10.22 0.75
C TRP A 126 -23.43 -10.68 1.39
N ALA A 127 -23.08 -10.18 2.58
CA ALA A 127 -21.91 -10.65 3.33
C ALA A 127 -21.94 -12.16 3.57
N SER A 128 -23.11 -12.74 3.83
CA SER A 128 -23.28 -14.20 4.02
C SER A 128 -23.12 -15.01 2.74
N LEU A 129 -22.99 -14.37 1.58
CA LEU A 129 -22.78 -15.00 0.27
C LEU A 129 -21.33 -14.86 -0.22
N LEU A 130 -20.47 -14.14 0.53
CA LEU A 130 -19.09 -13.86 0.15
C LEU A 130 -18.17 -15.06 0.46
N GLU A 131 -18.31 -16.12 -0.32
CA GLU A 131 -17.48 -17.34 -0.23
C GLU A 131 -16.92 -17.73 -1.60
N GLY A 132 -15.76 -18.39 -1.61
CA GLY A 132 -15.09 -18.89 -2.83
C GLY A 132 -14.93 -17.79 -3.90
N ALA A 133 -15.41 -18.05 -5.12
CA ALA A 133 -15.30 -17.12 -6.24
C ALA A 133 -16.14 -15.83 -6.08
N ALA A 134 -17.16 -15.81 -5.20
CA ALA A 134 -17.92 -14.60 -4.92
C ALA A 134 -17.10 -13.60 -4.08
N LEU A 135 -16.24 -14.11 -3.19
CA LEU A 135 -15.34 -13.30 -2.38
C LEU A 135 -14.36 -12.49 -3.26
N GLU A 136 -13.71 -13.16 -4.21
CA GLU A 136 -12.80 -12.55 -5.18
C GLU A 136 -13.51 -11.46 -6.01
N ARG A 137 -14.64 -11.81 -6.63
CA ARG A 137 -15.33 -10.92 -7.58
C ARG A 137 -16.06 -9.76 -6.92
N THR A 138 -16.62 -9.96 -5.73
CA THR A 138 -17.56 -9.01 -5.13
C THR A 138 -17.23 -8.54 -3.71
N GLY A 139 -16.24 -9.16 -3.05
CA GLY A 139 -15.77 -8.73 -1.73
C GLY A 139 -15.29 -7.28 -1.69
N PRO A 140 -14.43 -6.82 -2.63
CA PRO A 140 -13.98 -5.42 -2.67
C PRO A 140 -15.13 -4.42 -2.87
N VAL A 141 -16.11 -4.76 -3.72
CA VAL A 141 -17.28 -3.92 -4.00
C VAL A 141 -18.18 -3.82 -2.76
N TRP A 142 -18.44 -4.96 -2.11
CA TRP A 142 -19.18 -4.99 -0.85
C TRP A 142 -18.49 -4.15 0.24
N LEU A 143 -17.17 -4.27 0.40
CA LEU A 143 -16.40 -3.51 1.37
C LEU A 143 -16.50 -2.00 1.12
N SER A 144 -16.42 -1.56 -0.13
CA SER A 144 -16.55 -0.15 -0.50
C SER A 144 -17.93 0.41 -0.10
N ILE A 145 -19.01 -0.30 -0.41
CA ILE A 145 -20.38 0.13 -0.07
C ILE A 145 -20.62 0.07 1.45
N ALA A 146 -20.15 -0.98 2.14
CA ALA A 146 -20.24 -1.08 3.59
C ALA A 146 -19.47 0.05 4.30
N THR A 147 -18.33 0.47 3.75
CA THR A 147 -17.55 1.61 4.25
C THR A 147 -18.36 2.91 4.18
N ARG A 148 -18.96 3.20 3.01
CA ARG A 148 -19.84 4.37 2.81
C ARG A 148 -21.08 4.32 3.71
N TRP A 149 -21.67 3.13 3.88
CA TRP A 149 -22.78 2.94 4.80
C TRP A 149 -22.40 3.29 6.24
N VAL A 150 -21.24 2.81 6.73
CA VAL A 150 -20.75 3.13 8.09
C VAL A 150 -20.48 4.62 8.23
N GLU A 151 -19.86 5.26 7.24
CA GLU A 151 -19.62 6.72 7.24
C GLU A 151 -20.93 7.50 7.38
N GLN A 152 -21.94 7.19 6.56
CA GLN A 152 -23.24 7.87 6.62
C GLN A 152 -23.99 7.58 7.92
N ALA A 153 -23.93 6.34 8.41
CA ALA A 153 -24.62 5.94 9.64
C ALA A 153 -24.00 6.58 10.90
N LEU A 154 -22.69 6.87 10.88
CA LEU A 154 -21.99 7.55 11.97
C LEU A 154 -22.32 9.04 12.08
N VAL A 155 -22.96 9.65 11.07
CA VAL A 155 -23.46 11.03 11.16
C VAL A 155 -24.53 11.18 12.25
N ASP A 156 -25.34 10.14 12.48
CA ASP A 156 -26.29 10.10 13.59
C ASP A 156 -25.60 9.63 14.88
N ALA A 157 -25.08 10.59 15.65
CA ALA A 157 -24.44 10.34 16.95
C ALA A 157 -25.42 10.01 18.09
N SER A 158 -26.74 9.92 17.82
CA SER A 158 -27.71 9.55 18.84
C SER A 158 -27.49 8.12 19.36
N PRO A 159 -28.02 7.76 20.55
CA PRO A 159 -27.98 6.37 21.02
C PRO A 159 -28.60 5.37 20.02
N GLY A 160 -29.60 5.81 19.24
CA GLY A 160 -30.24 5.01 18.20
C GLY A 160 -29.33 4.78 16.99
N GLY A 161 -28.68 5.83 16.47
CA GLY A 161 -27.71 5.72 15.38
C GLY A 161 -26.49 4.88 15.77
N ARG A 162 -25.97 5.08 16.99
CA ARG A 162 -24.89 4.27 17.57
C ARG A 162 -25.27 2.79 17.65
N MET A 163 -26.47 2.50 18.11
CA MET A 163 -27.01 1.14 18.14
C MET A 163 -27.12 0.53 16.73
N ARG A 164 -27.57 1.30 15.73
CA ARG A 164 -27.65 0.85 14.33
C ARG A 164 -26.29 0.39 13.82
N VAL A 165 -25.25 1.20 13.99
CA VAL A 165 -23.87 0.86 13.57
C VAL A 165 -23.36 -0.36 14.33
N ARG A 166 -23.55 -0.40 15.65
CA ARG A 166 -23.16 -1.54 16.48
C ARG A 166 -23.79 -2.84 15.98
N ARG A 167 -25.11 -2.84 15.71
CA ARG A 167 -25.82 -4.03 15.24
C ARG A 167 -25.30 -4.50 13.89
N PHE A 168 -25.08 -3.55 12.99
CA PHE A 168 -24.57 -3.84 11.67
C PHE A 168 -23.20 -4.54 11.76
N LEU A 169 -22.29 -4.03 12.58
CA LEU A 169 -20.96 -4.64 12.76
C LEU A 169 -21.02 -6.03 13.41
N GLU A 170 -21.88 -6.24 14.42
CA GLU A 170 -22.13 -7.58 15.00
C GLU A 170 -22.63 -8.58 13.95
N LEU A 171 -23.56 -8.14 13.09
CA LEU A 171 -24.09 -8.99 12.03
C LEU A 171 -23.05 -9.25 10.94
N VAL A 172 -22.25 -8.25 10.57
CA VAL A 172 -21.14 -8.43 9.61
C VAL A 172 -20.14 -9.43 10.15
N GLU A 173 -19.67 -9.27 11.40
CA GLU A 173 -18.74 -10.21 12.05
C GLU A 173 -19.28 -11.65 12.01
N ALA A 174 -20.58 -11.84 12.25
CA ALA A 174 -21.20 -13.16 12.22
C ALA A 174 -21.33 -13.75 10.80
N ASN A 175 -21.49 -12.91 9.77
CA ASN A 175 -21.73 -13.37 8.39
C ASN A 175 -20.45 -13.47 7.55
N VAL A 176 -19.33 -12.86 7.97
CA VAL A 176 -18.01 -13.03 7.32
C VAL A 176 -17.20 -14.19 7.92
N GLY A 177 -17.84 -15.06 8.72
CA GLY A 177 -17.23 -16.19 9.40
C GLY A 177 -16.52 -17.18 8.47
N GLY A 178 -17.02 -17.39 7.25
CA GLY A 178 -16.39 -18.29 6.28
C GLY A 178 -14.96 -17.88 5.89
N ALA A 179 -14.68 -16.58 5.80
CA ALA A 179 -13.31 -16.08 5.55
C ALA A 179 -12.38 -16.34 6.74
N VAL A 180 -12.90 -16.21 7.97
CA VAL A 180 -12.16 -16.50 9.21
C VAL A 180 -11.90 -17.99 9.35
N GLU A 181 -12.89 -18.83 9.05
CA GLU A 181 -12.80 -20.29 9.08
C GLU A 181 -11.80 -20.83 8.06
N LEU A 182 -11.75 -20.24 6.86
CA LEU A 182 -10.72 -20.56 5.87
C LEU A 182 -9.31 -20.32 6.42
N VAL A 183 -9.07 -19.14 7.01
CA VAL A 183 -7.78 -18.79 7.63
C VAL A 183 -7.47 -19.72 8.80
N GLU A 184 -8.46 -20.03 9.64
CA GLU A 184 -8.30 -20.92 10.79
C GLU A 184 -7.94 -22.34 10.36
N THR A 185 -8.59 -22.86 9.32
CA THR A 185 -8.30 -24.17 8.73
C THR A 185 -6.85 -24.26 8.26
N ILE A 186 -6.36 -23.22 7.58
CA ILE A 186 -4.96 -23.14 7.15
C ILE A 186 -4.01 -23.02 8.36
N ALA A 187 -4.36 -22.21 9.35
CA ALA A 187 -3.58 -22.03 10.57
C ALA A 187 -3.47 -23.31 11.41
N ALA A 188 -4.47 -24.19 11.35
CA ALA A 188 -4.59 -25.41 12.14
C ALA A 188 -3.80 -26.61 11.59
N GLY A 189 -3.14 -26.50 10.42
CA GLY A 189 -2.53 -27.62 9.70
C GLY A 189 -1.90 -28.70 10.59
N ARG A 190 -2.38 -29.96 10.54
CA ARG A 190 -1.75 -31.10 11.24
C ARG A 190 -0.36 -31.39 10.63
N PRO A 191 0.65 -31.86 11.38
CA PRO A 191 0.55 -32.83 12.48
C PRO A 191 0.80 -32.23 13.88
N ALA A 192 0.22 -32.87 14.90
CA ALA A 192 0.53 -32.60 16.29
C ALA A 192 2.03 -32.84 16.54
N ARG A 193 2.82 -31.77 16.67
CA ARG A 193 3.97 -31.80 17.56
C ARG A 193 3.37 -31.79 18.97
N PRO A 194 3.76 -32.70 19.89
CA PRO A 194 3.17 -32.71 21.22
C PRO A 194 3.40 -31.34 21.83
N LEU A 195 2.29 -30.69 22.20
CA LEU A 195 2.29 -29.55 23.09
C LEU A 195 3.15 -29.96 24.29
N ARG A 196 4.36 -29.38 24.40
CA ARG A 196 4.84 -29.12 25.74
C ARG A 196 3.83 -28.14 26.30
N GLU A 197 2.99 -28.65 27.20
CA GLU A 197 2.19 -27.84 28.11
C GLU A 197 3.17 -26.96 28.88
N GLU A 198 3.49 -25.80 28.30
CA GLU A 198 3.87 -24.68 29.14
C GLU A 198 2.62 -24.30 29.94
N PRO A 199 2.75 -24.09 31.25
CA PRO A 199 1.61 -23.74 32.08
C PRO A 199 0.86 -22.57 31.46
N LEU A 200 -0.47 -22.66 31.43
CA LEU A 200 -1.38 -21.55 31.17
C LEU A 200 -1.07 -20.43 32.18
N ASP A 201 -0.08 -19.59 31.87
CA ASP A 201 0.16 -18.37 32.60
C ASP A 201 -1.08 -17.51 32.42
N ARG A 202 -1.66 -17.15 33.58
CA ARG A 202 -2.86 -16.34 33.76
C ARG A 202 -3.07 -15.35 32.62
N ASP A 203 -4.22 -15.44 31.95
CA ASP A 203 -4.76 -14.45 31.02
C ASP A 203 -4.51 -13.03 31.53
N THR A 204 -3.42 -12.43 31.08
CA THR A 204 -3.15 -11.02 31.22
C THR A 204 -3.91 -10.36 30.08
N ASP A 205 -4.96 -9.66 30.49
CA ASP A 205 -6.02 -9.08 29.68
C ASP A 205 -5.57 -7.92 28.76
N ASP A 206 -4.28 -7.85 28.40
CA ASP A 206 -3.57 -6.67 27.90
C ASP A 206 -3.07 -6.87 26.46
N PRO A 207 -3.41 -5.98 25.49
CA PRO A 207 -2.77 -5.99 24.17
C PRO A 207 -1.26 -5.72 24.20
N ASP A 208 -0.70 -5.29 25.34
CA ASP A 208 0.71 -4.91 25.50
C ASP A 208 1.66 -6.06 25.89
N GLU A 209 1.15 -7.26 26.20
CA GLU A 209 2.01 -8.42 26.55
C GLU A 209 2.30 -9.29 25.31
N ASP A 210 3.33 -8.89 24.56
CA ASP A 210 4.10 -9.80 23.71
C ASP A 210 4.87 -10.77 24.65
N ALA A 211 4.42 -12.03 24.71
CA ALA A 211 5.00 -13.07 25.56
C ALA A 211 6.53 -13.20 25.38
N ALA A 212 7.22 -13.20 26.54
CA ALA A 212 8.55 -13.72 26.87
C ALA A 212 9.74 -13.43 25.91
N SER A 213 10.61 -12.53 26.38
CA SER A 213 11.95 -12.19 25.86
C SER A 213 13.03 -13.25 26.15
N GLY A 214 12.75 -14.54 25.94
CA GLY A 214 13.65 -15.64 26.36
C GLY A 214 14.62 -16.17 25.30
N GLU A 215 14.27 -16.18 24.02
CA GLU A 215 14.97 -16.99 23.00
C GLU A 215 15.60 -16.18 21.85
N GLU A 216 15.98 -14.93 22.11
CA GLU A 216 16.51 -14.04 21.07
C GLU A 216 17.99 -14.33 20.69
N ARG A 217 18.70 -15.18 21.44
CA ARG A 217 20.14 -15.46 21.25
C ARG A 217 20.52 -16.88 20.88
N VAL A 218 19.65 -17.88 21.07
CA VAL A 218 20.03 -19.30 20.92
C VAL A 218 19.60 -19.89 19.56
N ALA A 219 18.59 -19.30 18.91
CA ALA A 219 18.12 -19.78 17.60
C ALA A 219 19.13 -19.55 16.45
N ALA A 220 20.00 -18.54 16.56
CA ALA A 220 21.04 -18.25 15.56
C ALA A 220 22.21 -19.26 15.58
N ALA A 221 22.29 -20.13 16.60
CA ALA A 221 23.35 -21.13 16.71
C ALA A 221 23.04 -22.45 15.95
N TYR A 222 21.81 -22.62 15.45
CA TYR A 222 21.39 -23.82 14.71
C TYR A 222 21.08 -23.57 13.22
N GLU A 223 21.45 -22.41 12.68
CA GLU A 223 21.23 -22.04 11.26
C GLU A 223 22.20 -22.71 10.26
N SER A 224 23.05 -23.67 10.69
CA SER A 224 24.04 -24.31 9.80
C SER A 224 24.00 -25.84 9.75
N MET A 225 22.92 -26.49 10.20
CA MET A 225 22.76 -27.95 10.00
C MET A 225 21.75 -28.23 8.89
N VAL A 226 22.28 -28.46 7.69
CA VAL A 226 21.55 -29.18 6.63
C VAL A 226 21.47 -30.64 7.07
N TRP A 227 20.27 -31.14 7.31
CA TRP A 227 20.07 -32.57 7.54
C TRP A 227 20.39 -33.30 6.23
N HIS A 228 21.53 -33.98 6.19
CA HIS A 228 21.80 -34.98 5.16
C HIS A 228 21.14 -36.27 5.61
N ASP A 229 20.18 -36.74 4.83
CA ASP A 229 19.68 -38.10 4.96
C ASP A 229 20.86 -39.06 4.78
N SER A 230 21.15 -39.84 5.82
CA SER A 230 22.24 -40.82 5.84
C SER A 230 21.74 -42.25 5.66
N THR A 231 20.52 -42.42 5.16
CA THR A 231 19.92 -43.72 4.84
C THR A 231 19.71 -43.80 3.34
N ASP A 232 20.73 -44.30 2.64
CA ASP A 232 20.66 -44.78 1.26
C ASP A 232 20.09 -46.21 1.27
N ASP A 233 18.83 -46.35 1.69
CA ASP A 233 18.06 -47.57 1.55
C ASP A 233 16.92 -47.31 0.56
N GLY A 234 17.22 -47.40 -0.73
CA GLY A 234 16.30 -47.15 -1.85
C GLY A 234 15.01 -48.00 -1.86
N ILE A 235 14.12 -47.74 -0.90
CA ILE A 235 12.78 -48.30 -0.76
C ILE A 235 11.86 -47.16 -0.32
N ASP A 236 11.34 -46.44 -1.33
CA ASP A 236 10.24 -45.51 -1.15
C ASP A 236 8.94 -46.33 -1.06
N SER A 237 8.45 -46.57 0.16
CA SER A 237 7.11 -47.15 0.38
C SER A 237 6.05 -46.06 0.28
N GLY A 238 5.80 -45.59 -0.94
CA GLY A 238 4.59 -44.84 -1.29
C GLY A 238 3.41 -45.79 -1.46
N MET A 239 2.55 -45.91 -0.45
CA MET A 239 1.17 -46.33 -0.71
C MET A 239 0.51 -45.24 -1.54
N ILE A 240 0.28 -45.62 -2.78
CA ILE A 240 -0.48 -44.88 -3.78
C ILE A 240 -1.92 -44.78 -3.27
N ASP A 241 -2.35 -43.59 -2.86
CA ASP A 241 -3.74 -43.17 -2.97
C ASP A 241 -3.92 -42.56 -4.36
N VAL A 242 -4.39 -43.38 -5.30
CA VAL A 242 -4.87 -42.90 -6.61
C VAL A 242 -6.22 -42.28 -6.36
N ASP A 243 -6.28 -40.95 -6.37
CA ASP A 243 -7.39 -40.17 -6.95
C ASP A 243 -7.06 -38.66 -6.86
N ALA A 244 -6.49 -38.09 -7.93
CA ALA A 244 -6.94 -36.83 -8.55
C ALA A 244 -5.99 -36.39 -9.67
N PRO A 245 -6.50 -36.09 -10.89
CA PRO A 245 -5.73 -35.49 -11.97
C PRO A 245 -5.38 -34.04 -11.61
N GLY A 246 -4.16 -33.62 -11.96
CA GLY A 246 -3.62 -32.30 -11.67
C GLY A 246 -4.54 -31.16 -12.10
N GLY A 247 -4.86 -30.27 -11.16
CA GLY A 247 -5.70 -29.11 -11.47
C GLY A 247 -6.21 -28.25 -10.33
N GLU A 248 -5.73 -28.31 -9.07
CA GLU A 248 -6.32 -27.47 -7.98
C GLU A 248 -5.34 -26.84 -6.97
N SER A 249 -4.02 -26.77 -7.20
CA SER A 249 -3.10 -26.21 -6.19
C SER A 249 -2.90 -24.68 -6.22
N THR A 250 -3.45 -23.96 -7.20
CA THR A 250 -3.33 -22.49 -7.29
C THR A 250 -4.55 -21.72 -6.76
N GLY A 251 -5.71 -22.38 -6.65
CA GLY A 251 -6.96 -21.73 -6.19
C GLY A 251 -6.95 -21.31 -4.72
N GLY A 252 -6.24 -22.05 -3.86
CA GLY A 252 -6.23 -21.78 -2.41
C GLY A 252 -5.47 -20.51 -2.01
N ALA A 253 -4.41 -20.13 -2.74
CA ALA A 253 -3.61 -18.94 -2.40
C ALA A 253 -4.35 -17.63 -2.72
N ALA A 254 -5.06 -17.59 -3.85
CA ALA A 254 -5.87 -16.43 -4.24
C ALA A 254 -7.05 -16.23 -3.27
N GLN A 255 -7.81 -17.30 -2.98
CA GLN A 255 -8.91 -17.24 -2.01
C GLN A 255 -8.46 -16.78 -0.62
N LEU A 256 -7.25 -17.16 -0.20
CA LEU A 256 -6.68 -16.75 1.08
C LEU A 256 -6.27 -15.27 1.09
N GLN A 257 -5.77 -14.75 -0.04
CA GLN A 257 -5.53 -13.31 -0.21
C GLN A 257 -6.85 -12.55 -0.06
N ASP A 258 -7.91 -12.96 -0.76
CA ASP A 258 -9.20 -12.26 -0.72
C ASP A 258 -9.84 -12.31 0.67
N ALA A 259 -9.71 -13.45 1.37
CA ALA A 259 -10.15 -13.59 2.75
C ALA A 259 -9.39 -12.65 3.69
N ALA A 260 -8.06 -12.53 3.54
CA ALA A 260 -7.26 -11.60 4.32
C ALA A 260 -7.66 -10.14 4.06
N GLU A 261 -7.95 -9.79 2.80
CA GLU A 261 -8.41 -8.45 2.40
C GLU A 261 -9.78 -8.13 2.99
N LEU A 262 -10.73 -9.08 2.97
CA LEU A 262 -12.04 -8.92 3.62
C LEU A 262 -11.91 -8.71 5.13
N ILE A 263 -11.14 -9.57 5.82
CA ILE A 263 -10.90 -9.46 7.27
C ILE A 263 -10.27 -8.10 7.62
N SER A 264 -9.26 -7.68 6.85
CA SER A 264 -8.62 -6.37 7.01
C SER A 264 -9.60 -5.22 6.81
N GLY A 265 -10.49 -5.32 5.81
CA GLY A 265 -11.57 -4.37 5.55
C GLY A 265 -12.56 -4.25 6.71
N VAL A 266 -13.03 -5.38 7.25
CA VAL A 266 -13.93 -5.41 8.42
C VAL A 266 -13.25 -4.81 9.65
N CYS A 267 -11.95 -5.07 9.87
CA CYS A 267 -11.18 -4.45 10.94
C CYS A 267 -11.14 -2.91 10.81
N ARG A 268 -11.08 -2.36 9.59
CA ARG A 268 -11.16 -0.91 9.33
C ARG A 268 -12.55 -0.34 9.65
N LEU A 269 -13.63 -1.05 9.31
CA LEU A 269 -15.00 -0.64 9.67
C LEU A 269 -15.18 -0.52 11.18
N VAL A 270 -14.70 -1.52 11.94
CA VAL A 270 -14.74 -1.51 13.41
C VAL A 270 -13.90 -0.36 13.97
N ASN A 271 -12.69 -0.16 13.46
CA ASN A 271 -11.82 0.93 13.90
C ASN A 271 -12.49 2.30 13.73
N ARG A 272 -13.08 2.55 12.56
CA ARG A 272 -13.81 3.78 12.26
C ARG A 272 -15.00 4.02 13.18
N ALA A 273 -15.81 2.99 13.42
CA ALA A 273 -16.95 3.13 14.32
C ALA A 273 -16.51 3.45 15.75
N VAL A 274 -15.52 2.71 16.28
CA VAL A 274 -15.04 2.87 17.66
C VAL A 274 -14.37 4.22 17.88
N THR A 275 -13.57 4.69 16.92
CA THR A 275 -12.92 6.02 17.00
C THR A 275 -13.95 7.15 16.97
N SER A 276 -14.97 7.06 16.10
CA SER A 276 -16.09 8.00 16.08
C SER A 276 -16.88 8.00 17.40
N TRP A 277 -17.16 6.82 17.97
CA TRP A 277 -17.80 6.68 19.28
C TRP A 277 -16.98 7.30 20.41
N CYS A 278 -15.66 7.11 20.42
CA CYS A 278 -14.77 7.76 21.38
C CYS A 278 -14.85 9.28 21.26
N ALA A 279 -14.78 9.81 20.04
CA ALA A 279 -14.85 11.26 19.79
C ALA A 279 -16.20 11.84 20.26
N ALA A 280 -17.31 11.16 19.99
CA ALA A 280 -18.64 11.56 20.45
C ALA A 280 -18.73 11.56 21.99
N ASP A 281 -18.20 10.55 22.67
CA ASP A 281 -18.21 10.47 24.14
C ASP A 281 -17.33 11.56 24.77
N ILE A 282 -16.17 11.85 24.18
CA ILE A 282 -15.29 12.95 24.62
C ILE A 282 -16.02 14.28 24.47
N ALA A 283 -16.62 14.55 23.31
CA ALA A 283 -17.36 15.79 23.05
C ALA A 283 -18.55 15.98 24.01
N ALA A 284 -19.25 14.89 24.34
CA ALA A 284 -20.35 14.89 25.29
C ALA A 284 -19.92 14.83 26.77
N ALA A 285 -18.61 14.73 27.06
CA ALA A 285 -18.07 14.42 28.39
C ALA A 285 -18.75 13.22 29.07
N SER A 286 -19.17 12.24 28.27
CA SER A 286 -19.93 11.07 28.69
C SER A 286 -19.00 9.88 28.93
N ARG A 287 -19.59 8.74 29.31
CA ARG A 287 -18.89 7.47 29.40
C ARG A 287 -19.60 6.44 28.55
N PRO A 288 -18.85 5.52 27.92
CA PRO A 288 -19.45 4.35 27.29
C PRO A 288 -20.36 3.58 28.26
N SER A 289 -21.51 3.13 27.77
CA SER A 289 -22.47 2.35 28.56
C SER A 289 -21.87 1.01 29.03
N ALA A 290 -22.51 0.32 29.97
CA ALA A 290 -22.06 -1.01 30.39
C ALA A 290 -22.14 -2.01 29.23
N ASP A 291 -23.29 -2.09 28.57
CA ASP A 291 -23.54 -2.99 27.44
C ASP A 291 -22.54 -2.77 26.29
N GLU A 292 -22.22 -1.52 25.97
CA GLU A 292 -21.23 -1.23 24.93
C GLU A 292 -19.83 -1.68 25.33
N ARG A 293 -19.43 -1.47 26.59
CA ARG A 293 -18.14 -1.95 27.07
C ARG A 293 -18.02 -3.47 27.02
N ASP A 294 -19.10 -4.19 27.28
CA ASP A 294 -19.11 -5.65 27.21
C ASP A 294 -18.97 -6.16 25.76
N ILE A 295 -19.64 -5.50 24.81
CA ILE A 295 -19.52 -5.80 23.38
C ILE A 295 -18.11 -5.48 22.86
N VAL A 296 -17.57 -4.30 23.18
CA VAL A 296 -16.19 -3.92 22.83
C VAL A 296 -15.18 -4.90 23.44
N ALA A 297 -15.42 -5.39 24.66
CA ALA A 297 -14.59 -6.43 25.26
C ALA A 297 -14.71 -7.77 24.51
N GLY A 298 -15.89 -8.10 23.97
CA GLY A 298 -16.10 -9.23 23.06
C GLY A 298 -15.28 -9.11 21.78
N TRP A 299 -15.39 -7.98 21.07
CA TRP A 299 -14.62 -7.71 19.86
C TRP A 299 -13.11 -7.73 20.09
N LEU A 300 -12.65 -7.21 21.21
CA LEU A 300 -11.24 -7.24 21.59
C LEU A 300 -10.73 -8.68 21.78
N ARG A 301 -11.54 -9.60 22.33
CA ARG A 301 -11.19 -11.04 22.38
C ARG A 301 -11.21 -11.69 20.99
N SER A 302 -12.26 -11.43 20.22
CA SER A 302 -12.42 -11.94 18.84
C SER A 302 -11.23 -11.54 17.96
N LEU A 303 -10.88 -10.25 17.90
CA LEU A 303 -9.77 -9.76 17.09
C LEU A 303 -8.39 -10.24 17.57
N ARG A 304 -8.19 -10.49 18.87
CA ARG A 304 -6.96 -11.14 19.36
C ARG A 304 -6.83 -12.57 18.84
N HIS A 305 -7.93 -13.30 18.76
CA HIS A 305 -7.95 -14.62 18.15
C HIS A 305 -7.67 -14.53 16.65
N VAL A 306 -8.39 -13.66 15.92
CA VAL A 306 -8.19 -13.42 14.48
C VAL A 306 -6.74 -13.04 14.15
N ARG A 307 -6.13 -12.11 14.89
CA ARG A 307 -4.71 -11.74 14.73
C ARG A 307 -3.77 -12.96 14.86
N ARG A 308 -4.02 -13.82 15.85
CA ARG A 308 -3.19 -15.02 16.08
C ARG A 308 -3.32 -16.02 14.93
N ILE A 309 -4.54 -16.30 14.46
CA ILE A 309 -4.73 -17.25 13.35
C ILE A 309 -4.15 -16.71 12.05
N LEU A 310 -4.24 -15.41 11.76
CA LEU A 310 -3.65 -14.78 10.58
C LEU A 310 -2.13 -14.96 10.53
N THR A 311 -1.43 -14.65 11.64
CA THR A 311 0.04 -14.83 11.71
C THR A 311 0.46 -16.30 11.62
N ARG A 312 -0.32 -17.22 12.21
CA ARG A 312 -0.07 -18.68 12.10
C ARG A 312 -0.30 -19.18 10.68
N ALA A 313 -1.40 -18.81 10.04
CA ALA A 313 -1.70 -19.15 8.66
C ALA A 313 -0.59 -18.64 7.72
N ALA A 314 -0.12 -17.41 7.91
CA ALA A 314 1.01 -16.87 7.14
C ALA A 314 2.27 -17.73 7.30
N GLY A 315 2.54 -18.22 8.52
CA GLY A 315 3.61 -19.19 8.81
C GLY A 315 3.48 -20.48 8.02
N VAL A 316 2.29 -21.08 8.01
CA VAL A 316 2.01 -22.32 7.27
C VAL A 316 2.15 -22.11 5.75
N VAL A 317 1.64 -21.01 5.22
CA VAL A 317 1.68 -20.70 3.77
C VAL A 317 3.10 -20.41 3.30
N ALA A 318 3.89 -19.66 4.08
CA ALA A 318 5.28 -19.35 3.75
C ALA A 318 6.22 -20.57 3.91
N GLY A 319 5.83 -21.56 4.73
CA GLY A 319 6.68 -22.69 5.10
C GLY A 319 6.69 -23.91 4.16
N ARG A 320 5.75 -24.07 3.21
CA ARG A 320 5.71 -25.29 2.35
C ARG A 320 6.70 -25.22 1.16
N ASP A 321 7.34 -26.35 0.84
CA ASP A 321 8.19 -26.67 -0.31
C ASP A 321 9.35 -25.72 -0.64
N GLN A 322 10.57 -26.17 -0.35
CA GLN A 322 11.82 -25.50 -0.76
C GLN A 322 12.28 -25.92 -2.17
N GLU A 323 11.75 -27.01 -2.71
CA GLU A 323 12.18 -27.63 -3.97
C GLU A 323 11.00 -27.89 -4.91
N PRO A 324 11.21 -27.83 -6.24
CA PRO A 324 10.18 -28.13 -7.23
C PRO A 324 9.79 -29.61 -7.20
N SER A 325 8.49 -29.89 -7.29
CA SER A 325 8.01 -31.26 -7.46
C SER A 325 8.54 -31.89 -8.76
N PRO A 326 8.77 -33.21 -8.81
CA PRO A 326 9.24 -33.88 -10.03
C PRO A 326 8.37 -33.55 -11.24
N GLY A 327 8.98 -33.07 -12.33
CA GLY A 327 8.28 -32.72 -13.58
C GLY A 327 7.80 -31.26 -13.70
N MET A 328 7.85 -30.46 -12.64
CA MET A 328 7.51 -29.03 -12.69
C MET A 328 8.67 -28.21 -13.27
N SER A 329 8.37 -27.29 -14.21
CA SER A 329 9.42 -26.39 -14.72
C SER A 329 9.85 -25.37 -13.64
N PRO A 330 11.11 -24.89 -13.65
CA PRO A 330 11.56 -23.88 -12.71
C PRO A 330 10.71 -22.60 -12.72
N THR A 331 10.20 -22.20 -13.89
CA THR A 331 9.36 -21.01 -14.06
C THR A 331 7.98 -21.18 -13.41
N GLU A 332 7.37 -22.36 -13.52
CA GLU A 332 6.09 -22.66 -12.89
C GLU A 332 6.23 -22.74 -11.37
N PHE A 333 7.30 -23.38 -10.88
CA PHE A 333 7.61 -23.43 -9.46
C PHE A 333 7.79 -22.02 -8.86
N ASP A 334 8.54 -21.14 -9.54
CA ASP A 334 8.71 -19.75 -9.13
C ASP A 334 7.38 -18.98 -9.11
N ARG A 335 6.48 -19.24 -10.07
CA ARG A 335 5.15 -18.62 -10.12
C ARG A 335 4.29 -19.04 -8.93
N VAL A 336 4.24 -20.34 -8.62
CA VAL A 336 3.45 -20.86 -7.49
C VAL A 336 3.99 -20.34 -6.16
N ARG A 337 5.32 -20.37 -5.98
CA ARG A 337 5.97 -19.82 -4.79
C ARG A 337 5.66 -18.33 -4.61
N TRP A 338 5.71 -17.55 -5.69
CA TRP A 338 5.38 -16.12 -5.66
C TRP A 338 3.94 -15.86 -5.20
N GLN A 339 2.97 -16.62 -5.71
CA GLN A 339 1.56 -16.47 -5.29
C GLN A 339 1.38 -16.78 -3.80
N ARG A 340 2.14 -17.74 -3.26
CA ARG A 340 2.10 -18.08 -1.84
C ARG A 340 2.74 -17.02 -0.95
N ASP A 341 3.89 -16.49 -1.36
CA ASP A 341 4.53 -15.36 -0.67
C ASP A 341 3.58 -14.16 -0.63
N LEU A 342 2.88 -13.88 -1.73
CA LEU A 342 1.88 -12.82 -1.79
C LEU A 342 0.71 -13.06 -0.81
N ALA A 343 0.16 -14.28 -0.78
CA ALA A 343 -0.90 -14.63 0.17
C ALA A 343 -0.45 -14.49 1.64
N ALA A 344 0.79 -14.93 1.94
CA ALA A 344 1.37 -14.77 3.27
C ALA A 344 1.60 -13.31 3.66
N GLU A 345 2.07 -12.44 2.74
CA GLU A 345 2.16 -10.99 2.98
C GLU A 345 0.77 -10.38 3.28
N ARG A 346 -0.28 -10.79 2.55
CA ARG A 346 -1.65 -10.28 2.75
C ARG A 346 -2.20 -10.66 4.13
N LEU A 347 -1.93 -11.88 4.60
CA LEU A 347 -2.27 -12.31 5.97
C LEU A 347 -1.51 -11.51 7.05
N ILE A 348 -0.22 -11.23 6.82
CA ILE A 348 0.58 -10.38 7.72
C ILE A 348 -0.02 -8.97 7.79
N ASP A 349 -0.36 -8.37 6.65
CA ASP A 349 -0.96 -7.03 6.59
C ASP A 349 -2.33 -6.99 7.30
N ALA A 350 -3.16 -8.03 7.15
CA ALA A 350 -4.40 -8.17 7.90
C ALA A 350 -4.16 -8.28 9.41
N ALA A 351 -3.11 -8.98 9.86
CA ALA A 351 -2.76 -9.07 11.28
C ALA A 351 -2.27 -7.74 11.86
N VAL A 352 -1.52 -6.95 11.07
CA VAL A 352 -1.11 -5.59 11.43
C VAL A 352 -2.33 -4.68 11.55
N GLN A 353 -3.27 -4.74 10.59
CA GLN A 353 -4.53 -3.98 10.65
C GLN A 353 -5.38 -4.36 11.87
N ALA A 354 -5.49 -5.66 12.19
CA ALA A 354 -6.19 -6.12 13.39
C ALA A 354 -5.54 -5.56 14.67
N THR A 355 -4.20 -5.44 14.69
CA THR A 355 -3.47 -4.84 15.82
C THR A 355 -3.78 -3.35 15.99
N GLU A 356 -3.87 -2.60 14.89
CA GLU A 356 -4.27 -1.19 14.94
C GLU A 356 -5.71 -1.03 15.47
N THR A 357 -6.64 -1.88 15.02
CA THR A 357 -8.03 -1.89 15.53
C THR A 357 -8.09 -2.26 17.02
N LEU A 358 -7.21 -3.16 17.50
CA LEU A 358 -7.09 -3.48 18.92
C LEU A 358 -6.68 -2.26 19.77
N TRP A 359 -5.84 -1.35 19.25
CA TRP A 359 -5.49 -0.12 19.97
C TRP A 359 -6.69 0.82 20.10
N ALA A 360 -7.51 0.97 19.06
CA ALA A 360 -8.74 1.76 19.10
C ALA A 360 -9.75 1.20 20.13
N LEU A 361 -9.97 -0.13 20.14
CA LEU A 361 -10.81 -0.81 21.13
C LEU A 361 -10.24 -0.70 22.56
N ALA A 362 -8.91 -0.77 22.71
CA ALA A 362 -8.27 -0.57 24.01
C ALA A 362 -8.44 0.88 24.50
N ALA A 363 -8.30 1.88 23.62
CA ALA A 363 -8.52 3.28 23.93
C ALA A 363 -9.95 3.55 24.41
N HIS A 364 -10.95 2.97 23.74
CA HIS A 364 -12.36 3.06 24.12
C HIS A 364 -12.61 2.67 25.59
N ARG A 365 -11.92 1.63 26.10
CA ARG A 365 -12.04 1.20 27.50
C ARG A 365 -11.56 2.25 28.51
N HIS A 366 -10.77 3.23 28.09
CA HIS A 366 -10.21 4.29 28.91
C HIS A 366 -10.93 5.63 28.79
N ILE A 367 -11.82 5.81 27.81
CA ILE A 367 -12.61 7.04 27.62
C ILE A 367 -13.46 7.33 28.86
N GLY A 368 -13.44 8.61 29.28
CA GLY A 368 -14.20 9.11 30.43
C GLY A 368 -13.77 8.56 31.81
N ARG A 369 -12.71 7.74 31.89
CA ARG A 369 -12.17 7.23 33.16
C ARG A 369 -11.14 8.19 33.75
N ARG A 370 -11.14 8.34 35.08
CA ARG A 370 -10.09 9.09 35.77
C ARG A 370 -8.74 8.38 35.59
N ARG A 371 -7.71 9.16 35.27
CA ARG A 371 -6.32 8.69 35.17
C ARG A 371 -5.93 8.00 36.47
N ARG A 372 -5.61 6.71 36.37
CA ARG A 372 -4.94 5.98 37.45
C ARG A 372 -3.46 5.98 37.12
N VAL A 373 -2.64 6.54 38.00
CA VAL A 373 -1.19 6.39 37.90
C VAL A 373 -0.87 4.92 38.05
N ARG A 374 -0.44 4.28 36.96
CA ARG A 374 0.02 2.90 36.95
C ARG A 374 1.50 2.89 36.65
N THR A 375 2.27 2.22 37.51
CA THR A 375 3.72 2.09 37.37
C THR A 375 4.11 0.83 36.59
N ASP A 376 3.17 -0.08 36.32
CA ASP A 376 3.44 -1.38 35.69
C ASP A 376 3.41 -1.34 34.15
N GLY A 377 3.18 -0.18 33.53
CA GLY A 377 3.19 0.04 32.08
C GLY A 377 2.06 -0.67 31.29
N ARG A 378 1.35 -1.61 31.91
CA ARG A 378 0.25 -2.38 31.33
C ARG A 378 -0.88 -1.49 30.82
N GLY A 379 -1.34 -1.72 29.58
CA GLY A 379 -2.36 -0.95 28.87
C GLY A 379 -1.98 0.50 28.60
N SER A 380 -0.69 0.83 28.56
CA SER A 380 -0.23 2.21 28.29
C SER A 380 -0.49 2.63 26.84
N VAL A 381 -0.49 1.70 25.88
CA VAL A 381 -0.88 2.02 24.48
C VAL A 381 -2.33 2.47 24.40
N GLY A 382 -3.25 1.72 25.03
CA GLY A 382 -4.67 2.09 25.09
C GLY A 382 -4.90 3.42 25.79
N ARG A 383 -4.21 3.68 26.91
CA ARG A 383 -4.29 4.97 27.61
C ARG A 383 -3.70 6.12 26.81
N LEU A 384 -2.59 5.91 26.11
CA LEU A 384 -1.99 6.90 25.23
C LEU A 384 -2.97 7.30 24.12
N PHE A 385 -3.51 6.34 23.38
CA PHE A 385 -4.50 6.65 22.33
C PHE A 385 -5.78 7.29 22.90
N ALA A 386 -6.24 6.88 24.09
CA ALA A 386 -7.36 7.55 24.75
C ALA A 386 -7.05 9.01 25.12
N ALA A 387 -5.83 9.30 25.60
CA ALA A 387 -5.40 10.67 25.90
C ALA A 387 -5.24 11.51 24.62
N LEU A 388 -4.74 10.91 23.53
CA LEU A 388 -4.66 11.55 22.22
C LEU A 388 -6.06 11.95 21.73
N LEU A 389 -7.00 10.99 21.70
CA LEU A 389 -8.39 11.25 21.29
C LEU A 389 -9.05 12.32 22.17
N ALA A 390 -8.80 12.29 23.49
CA ALA A 390 -9.37 13.24 24.44
C ALA A 390 -8.77 14.66 24.35
N GLY A 391 -7.71 14.87 23.57
CA GLY A 391 -6.99 16.14 23.55
C GLY A 391 -6.20 16.43 24.83
N ASP A 392 -5.86 15.40 25.62
CA ASP A 392 -5.09 15.55 26.86
C ASP A 392 -3.59 15.49 26.55
N ALA A 393 -3.00 16.64 26.19
CA ALA A 393 -1.57 16.73 25.86
C ALA A 393 -0.66 16.27 27.01
N GLY A 394 -1.01 16.61 28.25
CA GLY A 394 -0.23 16.22 29.43
C GLY A 394 -0.32 14.71 29.72
N GLY A 395 -1.51 14.14 29.62
CA GLY A 395 -1.72 12.70 29.73
C GLY A 395 -1.05 11.91 28.60
N ALA A 396 -1.13 12.42 27.37
CA ALA A 396 -0.48 11.81 26.22
C ALA A 396 1.04 11.82 26.37
N SER A 397 1.65 12.93 26.79
CA SER A 397 3.10 13.01 27.02
C SER A 397 3.56 12.01 28.11
N ALA A 398 2.82 11.91 29.22
CA ALA A 398 3.15 10.99 30.30
C ALA A 398 3.05 9.49 29.90
N GLU A 399 2.01 9.09 29.17
CA GLU A 399 1.89 7.69 28.70
C GLU A 399 2.84 7.40 27.53
N LEU A 400 3.20 8.41 26.74
CA LEU A 400 4.21 8.29 25.68
C LEU A 400 5.56 7.90 26.26
N ASP A 401 5.98 8.48 27.39
CA ASP A 401 7.24 8.14 28.06
C ASP A 401 7.31 6.63 28.38
N LEU A 402 6.26 6.08 28.97
CA LEU A 402 6.15 4.64 29.28
C LEU A 402 6.17 3.77 28.01
N VAL A 403 5.55 4.25 26.93
CA VAL A 403 5.56 3.53 25.64
C VAL A 403 6.97 3.55 25.03
N ARG A 404 7.68 4.69 25.08
CA ARG A 404 9.06 4.79 24.58
C ARG A 404 10.00 3.87 25.35
N GLU A 405 9.88 3.79 26.67
CA GLU A 405 10.68 2.88 27.50
C GLU A 405 10.49 1.42 27.07
N ARG A 406 9.25 1.00 26.79
CA ARG A 406 8.96 -0.37 26.31
C ARG A 406 9.45 -0.64 24.89
N LEU A 407 9.49 0.39 24.05
CA LEU A 407 9.99 0.29 22.67
C LEU A 407 11.52 0.31 22.58
N ALA A 408 12.21 0.92 23.53
CA ALA A 408 13.66 1.12 23.50
C ALA A 408 14.46 -0.17 23.26
N ASP A 409 13.95 -1.31 23.76
CA ASP A 409 14.59 -2.61 23.60
C ASP A 409 14.06 -3.48 22.45
N ARG A 410 13.17 -2.97 21.60
CA ARG A 410 12.53 -3.76 20.54
C ARG A 410 13.14 -3.45 19.17
N THR A 411 13.09 -4.42 18.26
CA THR A 411 13.44 -4.20 16.86
C THR A 411 12.22 -3.80 16.04
N VAL A 412 12.44 -2.82 15.15
CA VAL A 412 11.49 -2.39 14.09
C VAL A 412 11.85 -2.99 12.73
N LEU A 413 13.03 -3.60 12.63
CA LEU A 413 13.53 -4.23 11.41
C LEU A 413 13.05 -5.67 11.30
N TYR A 414 12.68 -6.09 10.10
CA TYR A 414 12.33 -7.49 9.82
C TYR A 414 13.04 -8.02 8.57
N VAL A 415 13.14 -9.35 8.47
CA VAL A 415 13.61 -10.03 7.26
C VAL A 415 12.37 -10.33 6.41
N PRO A 416 12.31 -9.94 5.12
CA PRO A 416 11.16 -10.24 4.25
C PRO A 416 10.94 -11.73 4.02
N LEU A 417 9.72 -12.16 3.67
CA LEU A 417 9.40 -13.56 3.38
C LEU A 417 10.28 -14.13 2.25
N SER A 418 10.52 -13.34 1.21
CA SER A 418 11.42 -13.70 0.09
C SER A 418 12.85 -14.05 0.50
N ARG A 419 13.26 -13.69 1.72
CA ARG A 419 14.58 -13.97 2.32
C ARG A 419 14.51 -14.92 3.52
N GLY A 420 13.40 -15.64 3.70
CA GLY A 420 13.21 -16.57 4.82
C GLY A 420 12.74 -15.91 6.11
N GLY A 421 12.16 -14.71 6.02
CA GLY A 421 11.56 -14.02 7.15
C GLY A 421 10.44 -14.82 7.82
N ARG A 422 10.35 -14.71 9.15
CA ARG A 422 9.28 -15.33 9.93
C ARG A 422 8.04 -14.42 9.99
N PRO A 423 6.85 -14.86 9.53
CA PRO A 423 5.64 -14.03 9.49
C PRO A 423 5.25 -13.37 10.81
N ASP A 424 5.40 -14.08 11.94
CA ASP A 424 5.12 -13.54 13.27
C ASP A 424 6.04 -12.36 13.62
N ARG A 425 7.32 -12.45 13.27
CA ARG A 425 8.30 -11.38 13.50
C ARG A 425 8.06 -10.18 12.58
N ILE A 426 7.70 -10.44 11.32
CA ILE A 426 7.34 -9.38 10.36
C ILE A 426 6.12 -8.61 10.86
N ALA A 427 5.05 -9.31 11.24
CA ALA A 427 3.83 -8.69 11.75
C ALA A 427 4.09 -7.83 12.99
N GLN A 428 4.91 -8.30 13.94
CA GLN A 428 5.28 -7.54 15.13
C GLN A 428 6.09 -6.27 14.80
N ALA A 429 7.11 -6.39 13.93
CA ALA A 429 7.93 -5.25 13.52
C ALA A 429 7.08 -4.19 12.81
N ARG A 430 6.26 -4.60 11.83
CA ARG A 430 5.32 -3.72 11.13
C ARG A 430 4.30 -3.08 12.06
N ALA A 431 3.79 -3.82 13.05
CA ALA A 431 2.86 -3.25 14.04
C ALA A 431 3.54 -2.16 14.91
N ARG A 432 4.81 -2.32 15.27
CA ARG A 432 5.57 -1.27 16.00
C ARG A 432 5.81 -0.05 15.12
N GLU A 433 6.20 -0.23 13.86
CA GLU A 433 6.36 0.89 12.93
C GLU A 433 5.03 1.60 12.65
N ARG A 434 3.92 0.86 12.48
CA ARG A 434 2.57 1.45 12.37
C ARG A 434 2.17 2.23 13.61
N MET A 435 2.51 1.77 14.81
CA MET A 435 2.27 2.51 16.05
C MET A 435 3.03 3.84 16.04
N LEU A 436 4.34 3.80 15.72
CA LEU A 436 5.18 5.00 15.63
C LEU A 436 4.64 5.97 14.58
N GLU A 437 4.20 5.47 13.42
CA GLU A 437 3.57 6.25 12.35
C GLU A 437 2.29 6.95 12.82
N ARG A 438 1.40 6.26 13.56
CA ARG A 438 0.16 6.86 14.09
C ARG A 438 0.43 7.90 15.17
N LEU A 439 1.39 7.63 16.06
CA LEU A 439 1.81 8.59 17.08
C LEU A 439 2.43 9.84 16.44
N ALA A 440 3.30 9.66 15.43
CA ALA A 440 3.91 10.74 14.67
C ALA A 440 2.88 11.66 13.98
N ALA A 441 1.79 11.11 13.45
CA ALA A 441 0.68 11.90 12.90
C ALA A 441 -0.16 12.61 13.98
N SER A 442 -0.27 12.02 15.18
CA SER A 442 -1.20 12.48 16.21
C SER A 442 -0.61 13.52 17.16
N LEU A 443 0.64 13.37 17.58
CA LEU A 443 1.29 14.22 18.58
C LEU A 443 1.35 15.72 18.17
N PRO A 444 1.67 16.08 16.91
CA PRO A 444 1.65 17.47 16.49
C PRO A 444 0.26 18.12 16.65
N ARG A 445 -0.83 17.34 16.53
CA ARG A 445 -2.22 17.82 16.68
C ARG A 445 -2.55 18.28 18.11
N LEU A 446 -1.77 17.83 19.10
CA LEU A 446 -1.85 18.32 20.49
C LEU A 446 -0.81 19.41 20.84
N GLY A 447 0.04 19.81 19.88
CA GLY A 447 1.11 20.77 20.10
C GLY A 447 2.38 20.18 20.71
N LEU A 448 2.51 18.85 20.70
CA LEU A 448 3.66 18.10 21.25
C LEU A 448 4.76 17.95 20.17
N VAL A 449 5.34 19.09 19.76
CA VAL A 449 6.30 19.15 18.66
C VAL A 449 7.64 18.52 19.05
N THR A 450 8.11 18.82 20.26
CA THR A 450 9.39 18.28 20.76
C THR A 450 9.31 16.76 20.90
N GLU A 451 8.20 16.24 21.42
CA GLU A 451 7.93 14.82 21.57
C GLU A 451 7.84 14.10 20.22
N THR A 452 7.31 14.76 19.19
CA THR A 452 7.25 14.19 17.84
C THR A 452 8.65 14.07 17.24
N VAL A 453 9.49 15.10 17.38
CA VAL A 453 10.89 15.02 16.93
C VAL A 453 11.65 13.92 17.67
N ALA A 454 11.47 13.82 19.00
CA ALA A 454 12.05 12.75 19.81
C ALA A 454 11.55 11.35 19.40
N LEU A 455 10.28 11.23 18.99
CA LEU A 455 9.71 9.98 18.49
C LEU A 455 10.35 9.55 17.16
N VAL A 456 10.58 10.50 16.24
CA VAL A 456 11.27 10.23 14.97
C VAL A 456 12.72 9.79 15.22
N GLN A 457 13.41 10.46 16.15
CA GLN A 457 14.76 10.07 16.55
C GLN A 457 14.79 8.67 17.19
N LEU A 458 13.81 8.35 18.04
CA LEU A 458 13.64 7.00 18.59
C LEU A 458 13.43 5.97 17.48
N ALA A 459 12.49 6.21 16.56
CA ALA A 459 12.24 5.33 15.43
C ALA A 459 13.53 5.07 14.61
N LYS A 460 14.34 6.12 14.40
CA LYS A 460 15.64 6.00 13.74
C LYS A 460 16.65 5.21 14.57
N ALA A 461 16.70 5.40 15.88
CA ALA A 461 17.59 4.67 16.78
C ALA A 461 17.27 3.16 16.81
N LEU A 462 15.99 2.80 16.69
CA LEU A 462 15.56 1.40 16.63
C LEU A 462 16.06 0.68 15.36
N GLU A 463 16.37 1.39 14.27
CA GLU A 463 17.00 0.80 13.07
C GLU A 463 18.46 0.36 13.29
N ALA A 464 19.13 0.81 14.36
CA ALA A 464 20.49 0.37 14.66
C ALA A 464 20.54 -1.10 15.11
N ARG A 465 19.41 -1.64 15.60
CA ARG A 465 19.26 -3.01 16.11
C ARG A 465 18.98 -4.01 14.99
N ARG A 466 19.92 -4.12 14.04
CA ARG A 466 19.79 -5.04 12.90
C ARG A 466 19.87 -6.51 13.35
N PRO A 467 18.93 -7.37 12.92
CA PRO A 467 19.09 -8.81 13.06
C PRO A 467 20.40 -9.27 12.40
N PRO A 468 21.21 -10.12 13.05
CA PRO A 468 22.47 -10.60 12.48
C PRO A 468 22.22 -11.45 11.22
N GLY A 469 23.10 -11.31 10.21
CA GLY A 469 23.18 -12.24 9.06
C GLY A 469 22.22 -12.02 7.89
N ALA A 470 21.13 -11.24 8.03
CA ALA A 470 20.12 -11.08 6.98
C ALA A 470 19.92 -9.63 6.52
N ALA A 471 19.58 -9.45 5.23
CA ALA A 471 19.20 -8.15 4.68
C ALA A 471 17.81 -7.73 5.18
N SER A 472 17.79 -7.04 6.31
CA SER A 472 16.60 -6.51 6.97
C SER A 472 15.99 -5.30 6.23
N VAL A 473 14.68 -5.12 6.37
CA VAL A 473 13.90 -3.99 5.85
C VAL A 473 13.39 -3.15 7.02
N SER A 474 13.37 -1.83 6.85
CA SER A 474 12.67 -0.88 7.72
C SER A 474 11.61 -0.13 6.92
N GLU A 475 10.52 0.23 7.59
CA GLU A 475 9.51 1.17 7.08
C GLU A 475 9.61 2.54 7.78
N PHE A 476 10.80 2.92 8.28
CA PHE A 476 11.07 4.23 8.89
C PHE A 476 10.60 5.40 8.01
N ASP A 477 10.71 5.26 6.69
CA ASP A 477 10.16 6.21 5.71
C ASP A 477 8.73 6.63 6.02
N ARG A 478 7.85 5.68 6.37
CA ARG A 478 6.43 5.98 6.68
C ARG A 478 6.29 6.81 7.95
N VAL A 479 7.07 6.48 8.98
CA VAL A 479 7.09 7.23 10.26
C VAL A 479 7.59 8.64 10.04
N PHE A 480 8.69 8.78 9.29
CA PHE A 480 9.28 10.08 8.96
C PHE A 480 8.33 10.93 8.09
N GLU A 481 7.67 10.31 7.12
CA GLU A 481 6.69 10.98 6.27
C GLU A 481 5.49 11.51 7.04
N SER A 482 4.90 10.65 7.86
CA SER A 482 3.80 10.98 8.77
C SER A 482 4.17 12.14 9.70
N ALA A 483 5.33 12.05 10.36
CA ALA A 483 5.81 13.08 11.30
C ALA A 483 6.03 14.43 10.61
N THR A 484 6.74 14.44 9.49
CA THR A 484 7.05 15.68 8.77
C THR A 484 5.79 16.34 8.29
N ALA A 485 4.86 15.58 7.69
CA ALA A 485 3.59 16.14 7.23
C ALA A 485 2.80 16.79 8.37
N ALA A 486 2.64 16.08 9.50
CA ALA A 486 1.90 16.58 10.65
C ALA A 486 2.59 17.77 11.36
N LEU A 487 3.92 17.83 11.36
CA LEU A 487 4.69 18.96 11.90
C LEU A 487 4.56 20.21 11.02
N VAL A 488 4.62 20.07 9.69
CA VAL A 488 4.41 21.22 8.79
C VAL A 488 2.95 21.69 8.85
N ASP A 489 1.99 20.79 8.91
CA ASP A 489 0.57 21.11 9.07
C ASP A 489 0.30 21.91 10.36
N ARG A 490 0.91 21.49 11.49
CA ARG A 490 0.93 22.29 12.71
C ARG A 490 1.47 23.71 12.49
N ILE A 491 2.58 23.87 11.77
CA ILE A 491 3.15 25.20 11.48
C ILE A 491 2.15 26.05 10.70
N VAL A 492 1.57 25.52 9.62
CA VAL A 492 0.62 26.23 8.77
C VAL A 492 -0.61 26.66 9.58
N ARG A 493 -1.21 25.74 10.33
CA ARG A 493 -2.38 26.02 11.17
C ARG A 493 -2.10 27.09 12.22
N SER A 494 -0.99 26.98 12.94
CA SER A 494 -0.62 27.97 13.98
C SER A 494 -0.26 29.34 13.42
N ALA A 495 0.32 29.41 12.20
CA ALA A 495 0.68 30.69 11.56
C ALA A 495 -0.55 31.53 11.21
N VAL A 496 -1.65 30.89 10.78
CA VAL A 496 -2.91 31.54 10.41
C VAL A 496 -3.69 32.02 11.65
N THR A 497 -3.70 31.22 12.72
CA THR A 497 -4.49 31.51 13.93
C THR A 497 -3.94 32.62 14.82
N ALA A 498 -2.70 33.08 14.61
CA ALA A 498 -2.02 33.94 15.55
C ALA A 498 -2.52 35.40 15.59
N ASP A 499 -2.99 35.99 14.48
CA ASP A 499 -3.49 37.39 14.46
C ASP A 499 -4.50 37.71 13.32
N GLY A 500 -5.01 36.73 12.56
CA GLY A 500 -5.97 36.96 11.47
C GLY A 500 -5.44 37.76 10.26
N SER A 501 -4.23 38.32 10.33
CA SER A 501 -3.53 38.94 9.19
C SER A 501 -2.88 37.86 8.32
N ALA A 502 -3.45 37.64 7.13
CA ALA A 502 -2.88 36.76 6.12
C ALA A 502 -1.45 37.18 5.70
N ASP A 503 -1.14 38.48 5.77
CA ASP A 503 0.15 39.05 5.36
C ASP A 503 1.31 38.58 6.25
N ALA A 504 1.05 38.29 7.53
CA ALA A 504 2.06 37.79 8.46
C ALA A 504 2.21 36.25 8.44
N ALA A 505 1.28 35.52 7.81
CA ALA A 505 1.30 34.05 7.84
C ALA A 505 2.44 33.47 7.00
N THR A 506 2.69 34.00 5.79
CA THR A 506 3.77 33.54 4.91
C THR A 506 5.17 33.66 5.55
N PRO A 507 5.60 34.82 6.08
CA PRO A 507 6.93 34.92 6.71
C PRO A 507 7.06 33.99 7.92
N ARG A 508 6.02 33.90 8.76
CA ARG A 508 5.97 32.96 9.91
C ARG A 508 6.21 31.51 9.47
N ILE A 509 5.49 31.04 8.45
CA ILE A 509 5.65 29.69 7.91
C ILE A 509 7.08 29.46 7.44
N LEU A 510 7.65 30.38 6.65
CA LEU A 510 9.00 30.23 6.09
C LEU A 510 10.08 30.24 7.18
N ASP A 511 9.93 31.06 8.22
CA ASP A 511 10.84 31.11 9.37
C ASP A 511 10.81 29.79 10.15
N ALA A 512 9.62 29.28 10.46
CA ALA A 512 9.46 28.00 11.16
C ALA A 512 9.99 26.81 10.35
N LEU A 513 9.73 26.77 9.04
CA LEU A 513 10.29 25.74 8.16
C LEU A 513 11.81 25.81 8.09
N SER A 514 12.39 27.01 8.14
CA SER A 514 13.86 27.18 8.16
C SER A 514 14.50 26.66 9.46
N LEU A 515 13.73 26.51 10.54
CA LEU A 515 14.18 25.84 11.78
C LEU A 515 13.94 24.32 11.74
N LEU A 516 12.78 23.88 11.23
CA LEU A 516 12.37 22.48 11.24
C LEU A 516 13.11 21.63 10.20
N VAL A 517 13.12 22.07 8.94
CA VAL A 517 13.57 21.26 7.80
C VAL A 517 15.04 20.85 7.91
N PRO A 518 15.99 21.69 8.37
CA PRO A 518 17.37 21.26 8.57
C PRO A 518 17.52 20.08 9.54
N ARG A 519 16.74 20.04 10.64
CA ARG A 519 16.76 18.94 11.63
C ARG A 519 16.20 17.65 11.04
N LEU A 520 15.13 17.77 10.25
CA LEU A 520 14.55 16.65 9.53
C LEU A 520 15.52 16.13 8.46
N LEU A 521 16.20 17.01 7.73
CA LEU A 521 17.24 16.65 6.77
C LEU A 521 18.41 15.92 7.43
N GLU A 522 18.87 16.34 8.61
CA GLU A 522 19.95 15.65 9.33
C GLU A 522 19.57 14.20 9.66
N THR A 523 18.37 14.01 10.21
CA THR A 523 17.83 12.68 10.54
C THR A 523 17.65 11.84 9.27
N TRP A 524 17.06 12.44 8.23
CA TRP A 524 16.83 11.82 6.93
C TRP A 524 18.14 11.40 6.25
N MET A 525 19.16 12.25 6.25
CA MET A 525 20.46 11.94 5.66
C MET A 525 21.13 10.75 6.34
N THR A 526 20.99 10.62 7.66
CA THR A 526 21.51 9.47 8.40
C THR A 526 20.83 8.16 7.98
N HIS A 527 19.53 8.21 7.70
CA HIS A 527 18.78 7.08 7.16
C HIS A 527 19.11 6.81 5.67
N ALA A 528 19.00 7.83 4.82
CA ALA A 528 19.23 7.76 3.38
C ALA A 528 20.61 7.22 3.01
N ARG A 529 21.68 7.55 3.76
CA ARG A 529 23.04 7.03 3.51
C ARG A 529 23.19 5.54 3.82
N GLN A 530 22.34 4.99 4.71
CA GLN A 530 22.40 3.57 5.08
C GLN A 530 21.67 2.67 4.09
N LEU A 531 20.86 3.26 3.20
CA LEU A 531 20.13 2.58 2.14
C LEU A 531 20.83 2.74 0.80
N ARG A 532 20.80 1.67 0.02
CA ARG A 532 21.25 1.65 -1.37
C ARG A 532 20.03 1.79 -2.27
N LEU A 533 19.98 2.86 -3.06
CA LEU A 533 18.85 3.14 -3.96
C LEU A 533 19.01 2.45 -5.31
N SER A 534 20.25 2.32 -5.77
CA SER A 534 20.55 1.63 -7.03
C SER A 534 21.78 0.75 -6.88
N VAL A 535 21.76 -0.35 -7.63
CA VAL A 535 22.93 -1.21 -7.74
C VAL A 535 24.15 -0.46 -8.29
N LEU A 536 23.93 0.53 -9.16
CA LEU A 536 24.97 1.28 -9.85
C LEU A 536 25.77 2.22 -8.94
N GLU A 537 25.32 2.45 -7.71
CA GLU A 537 26.08 3.21 -6.72
C GLU A 537 27.42 2.56 -6.35
N ARG A 538 27.56 1.23 -6.56
CA ARG A 538 28.83 0.51 -6.40
C ARG A 538 29.86 0.87 -7.46
N CYS A 539 29.44 1.40 -8.59
CA CYS A 539 30.29 1.82 -9.70
C CYS A 539 30.01 3.29 -10.06
N ARG A 540 29.69 4.13 -9.06
CA ARG A 540 29.49 5.57 -9.28
C ARG A 540 30.74 6.24 -9.83
N ASP A 541 31.93 5.88 -9.34
CA ASP A 541 33.18 6.45 -9.81
C ASP A 541 33.67 5.78 -11.11
N ASP A 542 34.38 6.54 -11.94
CA ASP A 542 34.82 6.09 -13.28
C ASP A 542 35.81 4.93 -13.23
N ARG A 543 36.59 4.80 -12.14
CA ARG A 543 37.56 3.74 -11.97
C ARG A 543 36.86 2.40 -11.72
N SER A 544 35.90 2.37 -10.80
CA SER A 544 35.07 1.20 -10.52
C SER A 544 34.21 0.82 -11.74
N PHE A 545 33.68 1.81 -12.46
CA PHE A 545 32.92 1.56 -13.68
C PHE A 545 33.78 0.99 -14.81
N THR A 546 35.01 1.46 -14.98
CA THR A 546 35.95 0.94 -16.00
C THR A 546 36.10 -0.58 -15.90
N VAL A 547 36.16 -1.14 -14.68
CA VAL A 547 36.25 -2.60 -14.49
C VAL A 547 35.00 -3.33 -15.01
N ILE A 548 33.81 -2.75 -14.84
CA ILE A 548 32.56 -3.32 -15.34
C ILE A 548 32.45 -3.15 -16.85
N ARG A 549 32.78 -1.96 -17.37
CA ARG A 549 32.81 -1.68 -18.81
C ARG A 549 33.72 -2.67 -19.54
N ASP A 550 34.98 -2.79 -19.10
CA ASP A 550 35.95 -3.67 -19.73
C ASP A 550 35.51 -5.14 -19.66
N PHE A 551 34.78 -5.54 -18.61
CA PHE A 551 34.19 -6.88 -18.51
C PHE A 551 33.07 -7.09 -19.53
N VAL A 552 32.14 -6.13 -19.63
CA VAL A 552 31.00 -6.21 -20.58
C VAL A 552 31.50 -6.16 -22.02
N GLU A 553 32.43 -5.28 -22.36
CA GLU A 553 33.05 -5.23 -23.70
C GLU A 553 33.74 -6.54 -24.07
N ARG A 554 34.40 -7.19 -23.11
CA ARG A 554 35.20 -8.39 -23.35
C ARG A 554 34.39 -9.68 -23.35
N TYR A 555 33.31 -9.76 -22.56
CA TYR A 555 32.54 -11.00 -22.33
C TYR A 555 31.03 -10.88 -22.60
N GLY A 556 30.52 -9.71 -22.97
CA GLY A 556 29.08 -9.46 -23.10
C GLY A 556 28.41 -10.16 -24.28
N GLY A 557 29.16 -10.41 -25.36
CA GLY A 557 28.68 -11.15 -26.53
C GLY A 557 28.23 -12.57 -26.17
N GLY A 558 26.99 -12.93 -26.52
CA GLY A 558 26.37 -14.21 -26.15
C GLY A 558 25.99 -14.36 -24.67
N LEU A 559 26.44 -13.48 -23.78
CA LEU A 559 26.10 -13.50 -22.35
C LEU A 559 24.85 -12.66 -22.06
N PHE A 560 24.83 -11.42 -22.53
CA PHE A 560 23.74 -10.48 -22.31
C PHE A 560 22.81 -10.43 -23.52
N THR A 561 22.07 -11.51 -23.73
CA THR A 561 21.09 -11.61 -24.82
C THR A 561 19.72 -11.10 -24.38
N GLN A 562 18.89 -10.66 -25.32
CA GLN A 562 17.51 -10.21 -25.04
C GLN A 562 16.68 -11.25 -24.27
N HIS A 563 16.92 -12.55 -24.52
CA HIS A 563 16.24 -13.62 -23.80
C HIS A 563 16.65 -13.70 -22.32
N VAL A 564 17.94 -13.48 -22.02
CA VAL A 564 18.47 -13.46 -20.64
C VAL A 564 18.02 -12.20 -19.90
N LEU A 565 17.96 -11.06 -20.60
CA LEU A 565 17.56 -9.76 -20.05
C LEU A 565 16.04 -9.59 -19.94
N GLY A 566 15.24 -10.59 -20.33
CA GLY A 566 13.80 -10.58 -20.10
C GLY A 566 13.45 -10.69 -18.60
N PRO A 567 12.32 -10.11 -18.13
CA PRO A 567 11.99 -10.03 -16.70
C PRO A 567 11.88 -11.38 -15.98
N ALA A 568 11.35 -12.41 -16.65
CA ALA A 568 11.26 -13.76 -16.08
C ALA A 568 12.64 -14.39 -15.89
N SER A 569 13.49 -14.32 -16.91
CA SER A 569 14.87 -14.81 -16.90
C SER A 569 15.74 -14.11 -15.86
N LEU A 570 15.69 -12.77 -15.80
CA LEU A 570 16.40 -11.97 -14.80
C LEU A 570 16.04 -12.38 -13.38
N ARG A 571 14.74 -12.52 -13.09
CA ARG A 571 14.27 -12.97 -11.77
C ARG A 571 14.72 -14.38 -11.44
N GLY A 572 14.59 -15.32 -12.37
CA GLY A 572 15.04 -16.70 -12.18
C GLY A 572 16.53 -16.81 -11.91
N ILE A 573 17.37 -16.12 -12.70
CA ILE A 573 18.84 -16.14 -12.54
C ILE A 573 19.27 -15.46 -11.23
N LEU A 574 18.71 -14.30 -10.88
CA LEU A 574 19.08 -13.57 -9.67
C LEU A 574 18.65 -14.32 -8.40
N ARG A 575 17.49 -14.99 -8.40
CA ARG A 575 17.01 -15.82 -7.28
C ARG A 575 17.76 -17.14 -7.17
N GLY A 576 17.92 -17.86 -8.29
CA GLY A 576 18.62 -19.15 -8.35
C GLY A 576 20.14 -19.04 -8.15
N GLY A 577 20.68 -17.81 -8.22
CA GLY A 577 22.07 -17.50 -8.01
C GLY A 577 22.85 -17.47 -9.33
N VAL A 578 23.46 -16.32 -9.61
CA VAL A 578 24.27 -16.10 -10.83
C VAL A 578 25.43 -17.10 -10.94
N ARG A 579 26.02 -17.52 -9.82
CA ARG A 579 27.08 -18.53 -9.82
C ARG A 579 26.60 -19.87 -10.39
N ARG A 580 25.46 -20.36 -9.89
CA ARG A 580 24.84 -21.61 -10.34
C ARG A 580 24.48 -21.53 -11.83
N HIS A 581 23.97 -20.38 -12.27
CA HIS A 581 23.69 -20.14 -13.68
C HIS A 581 24.95 -20.23 -14.56
N LEU A 582 26.08 -19.65 -14.13
CA LEU A 582 27.35 -19.77 -14.85
C LEU A 582 27.90 -21.20 -14.86
N GLU A 583 27.76 -21.95 -13.75
CA GLU A 583 28.14 -23.37 -13.67
C GLU A 583 27.31 -24.21 -14.67
N GLN A 584 25.99 -24.01 -14.71
CA GLN A 584 25.11 -24.67 -15.68
C GLN A 584 25.43 -24.31 -17.13
N LEU A 585 25.81 -23.06 -17.40
CA LEU A 585 26.26 -22.65 -18.74
C LEU A 585 27.55 -23.37 -19.15
N ALA A 586 28.50 -23.55 -18.23
CA ALA A 586 29.73 -24.29 -18.48
C ALA A 586 29.49 -25.81 -18.66
N GLU A 587 28.59 -26.40 -17.88
CA GLU A 587 28.20 -27.81 -18.00
C GLU A 587 27.52 -28.12 -19.34
N ARG A 588 26.64 -27.23 -19.81
CA ARG A 588 25.97 -27.36 -21.13
C ARG A 588 26.97 -27.26 -22.28
N ASP A 589 27.98 -26.41 -22.15
CA ASP A 589 29.04 -26.27 -23.16
C ASP A 589 29.86 -27.56 -23.31
N ALA A 590 30.13 -28.26 -22.20
CA ALA A 590 30.83 -29.55 -22.22
C ALA A 590 30.03 -30.69 -22.89
N GLY A 591 28.69 -30.56 -23.00
CA GLY A 591 27.79 -31.61 -23.51
C GLY A 591 27.31 -31.46 -24.96
N GLU A 592 27.26 -30.24 -25.51
CA GLU A 592 26.70 -29.97 -26.85
C GLU A 592 27.79 -29.62 -27.88
N SER A 593 28.30 -30.62 -28.60
CA SER A 593 29.21 -30.45 -29.75
C SER A 593 28.42 -30.34 -31.07
N GLY A 594 27.99 -29.13 -31.45
CA GLY A 594 27.28 -28.88 -32.71
C GLY A 594 27.50 -27.47 -33.28
N VAL A 595 27.78 -27.40 -34.59
CA VAL A 595 28.25 -26.21 -35.34
C VAL A 595 27.19 -25.08 -35.48
N ILE A 596 25.91 -25.35 -35.18
CA ILE A 596 24.79 -24.40 -35.38
C ILE A 596 24.52 -23.55 -34.12
N ALA A 597 25.10 -23.91 -32.96
CA ALA A 597 24.85 -23.25 -31.67
C ALA A 597 25.86 -22.15 -31.27
N SER A 598 26.93 -21.93 -32.05
CA SER A 598 28.06 -21.03 -31.70
C SER A 598 27.67 -19.55 -31.63
N SER A 599 26.75 -19.09 -32.48
CA SER A 599 26.44 -17.64 -32.62
C SER A 599 25.70 -17.01 -31.43
N ARG A 600 25.31 -17.77 -30.41
CA ARG A 600 24.54 -17.30 -29.23
C ARG A 600 25.20 -17.60 -27.89
N ARG A 601 26.45 -18.11 -27.87
CA ARG A 601 27.14 -18.52 -26.64
C ARG A 601 28.24 -17.54 -26.23
N PRO A 602 28.51 -17.36 -24.93
CA PRO A 602 29.62 -16.51 -24.47
C PRO A 602 30.94 -17.28 -24.49
N GLU A 603 31.42 -17.66 -25.68
CA GLU A 603 32.60 -18.54 -25.87
C GLU A 603 33.84 -18.05 -25.11
N ARG A 604 34.11 -16.74 -25.18
CA ARG A 604 35.28 -16.14 -24.52
C ARG A 604 35.18 -16.18 -22.99
N LEU A 605 33.99 -16.03 -22.42
CA LEU A 605 33.79 -16.15 -20.98
C LEU A 605 34.06 -17.58 -20.51
N LEU A 606 33.53 -18.55 -21.24
CA LEU A 606 33.68 -19.97 -20.91
C LEU A 606 35.14 -20.42 -21.04
N ALA A 607 35.86 -19.98 -22.09
CA ALA A 607 37.29 -20.25 -22.25
C ALA A 607 38.15 -19.65 -21.12
N ASP A 608 37.87 -18.42 -20.69
CA ASP A 608 38.62 -17.76 -19.61
C ASP A 608 38.28 -18.33 -18.22
N LEU A 609 37.06 -18.86 -18.03
CA LEU A 609 36.70 -19.62 -16.83
C LEU A 609 37.40 -20.99 -16.81
N ALA A 610 37.44 -21.70 -17.94
CA ALA A 610 38.07 -23.02 -18.05
C ALA A 610 39.59 -22.95 -17.90
N SER A 611 40.23 -21.92 -18.46
CA SER A 611 41.68 -21.67 -18.30
C SER A 611 42.07 -21.08 -16.95
N GLY A 612 41.09 -20.66 -16.13
CA GLY A 612 41.31 -20.01 -14.84
C GLY A 612 41.78 -18.55 -14.92
N ALA A 613 41.84 -17.96 -16.13
CA ALA A 613 42.17 -16.55 -16.33
C ALA A 613 41.18 -15.59 -15.65
N LEU A 614 39.91 -16.03 -15.51
CA LEU A 614 38.88 -15.36 -14.75
C LEU A 614 38.30 -16.31 -13.71
N SER A 615 38.27 -15.91 -12.43
CA SER A 615 37.61 -16.74 -11.42
C SER A 615 36.08 -16.67 -11.54
N LEU A 616 35.41 -17.81 -11.30
CA LEU A 616 33.95 -17.90 -11.28
C LEU A 616 33.32 -16.91 -10.30
N ARG A 617 33.97 -16.67 -9.15
CA ARG A 617 33.51 -15.68 -8.16
C ARG A 617 33.51 -14.26 -8.72
N GLN A 618 34.56 -13.87 -9.43
CA GLN A 618 34.65 -12.55 -10.06
C GLN A 618 33.63 -12.41 -11.20
N ALA A 619 33.50 -13.42 -12.05
CA ALA A 619 32.51 -13.46 -13.12
C ALA A 619 31.09 -13.30 -12.55
N ALA A 620 30.72 -14.13 -11.57
CA ALA A 620 29.41 -14.10 -10.93
C ALA A 620 29.12 -12.75 -10.29
N SER A 621 30.09 -12.12 -9.61
CA SER A 621 29.89 -10.80 -9.01
C SER A 621 29.64 -9.70 -10.05
N ARG A 622 30.31 -9.75 -11.21
CA ARG A 622 30.16 -8.74 -12.27
C ARG A 622 28.87 -8.93 -13.04
N VAL A 623 28.55 -10.17 -13.43
CA VAL A 623 27.28 -10.51 -14.08
C VAL A 623 26.11 -10.15 -13.19
N ARG A 624 26.18 -10.47 -11.88
CA ARG A 624 25.14 -10.10 -10.93
C ARG A 624 24.88 -8.60 -10.91
N LEU A 625 25.93 -7.77 -10.86
CA LEU A 625 25.77 -6.31 -10.88
C LEU A 625 25.07 -5.84 -12.15
N VAL A 626 25.43 -6.37 -13.32
CA VAL A 626 24.80 -6.00 -14.61
C VAL A 626 23.34 -6.43 -14.65
N LEU A 627 23.03 -7.68 -14.27
CA LEU A 627 21.65 -8.19 -14.27
C LEU A 627 20.77 -7.46 -13.26
N GLU A 628 21.29 -7.16 -12.05
CA GLU A 628 20.59 -6.31 -11.08
C GLU A 628 20.33 -4.91 -11.66
N SER A 629 21.29 -4.34 -12.42
CA SER A 629 21.14 -2.98 -12.99
C SER A 629 20.03 -2.91 -14.02
N VAL A 630 19.94 -3.92 -14.88
CA VAL A 630 18.88 -4.04 -15.89
C VAL A 630 17.55 -4.38 -15.24
N ALA A 631 17.53 -5.26 -14.24
CA ALA A 631 16.31 -5.61 -13.52
C ALA A 631 15.71 -4.40 -12.79
N GLU A 632 16.53 -3.54 -12.18
CA GLU A 632 16.11 -2.30 -11.53
C GLU A 632 15.63 -1.23 -12.52
N ASN A 633 16.08 -1.26 -13.78
CA ASN A 633 15.84 -0.22 -14.80
C ASN A 633 15.30 -0.83 -16.12
N HIS A 634 14.33 -1.74 -16.01
CA HIS A 634 13.87 -2.49 -17.18
C HIS A 634 13.09 -1.62 -18.17
N ALA A 635 12.44 -0.54 -17.72
CA ALA A 635 11.79 0.42 -18.60
C ALA A 635 12.81 1.13 -19.51
N GLU A 636 13.94 1.57 -18.94
CA GLU A 636 15.05 2.18 -19.68
C GLU A 636 15.75 1.17 -20.59
N TYR A 637 15.85 -0.09 -20.17
CA TYR A 637 16.35 -1.16 -21.03
C TYR A 637 15.46 -1.39 -22.26
N ARG A 638 14.13 -1.31 -22.12
CA ARG A 638 13.21 -1.40 -23.27
C ARG A 638 13.43 -0.24 -24.25
N ASP A 639 13.56 0.98 -23.75
CA ASP A 639 13.89 2.16 -24.58
C ASP A 639 15.22 1.94 -25.32
N TRP A 640 16.27 1.52 -24.61
CA TRP A 640 17.54 1.14 -25.23
C TRP A 640 17.38 0.09 -26.33
N ASN A 641 16.57 -0.94 -26.09
CA ASN A 641 16.33 -2.01 -27.04
C ASN A 641 15.58 -1.54 -28.30
N SER A 642 14.68 -0.55 -28.18
CA SER A 642 13.94 0.01 -29.32
C SER A 642 14.69 1.12 -30.07
N THR A 643 15.58 1.85 -29.40
CA THR A 643 16.10 3.14 -29.90
C THR A 643 17.41 2.99 -30.68
N THR A 644 18.20 1.95 -30.44
CA THR A 644 19.52 1.78 -31.08
C THR A 644 19.81 0.33 -31.47
N THR A 645 20.45 0.14 -32.62
CA THR A 645 20.94 -1.18 -33.09
C THR A 645 22.12 -1.68 -32.26
N GLN A 646 22.72 -0.83 -31.44
CA GLN A 646 23.75 -1.25 -30.48
C GLN A 646 23.19 -2.20 -29.41
N SER A 647 21.88 -2.21 -29.20
CA SER A 647 21.20 -3.08 -28.24
C SER A 647 21.21 -4.57 -28.59
N ASP A 648 21.34 -4.90 -29.88
CA ASP A 648 21.47 -6.28 -30.36
C ASP A 648 22.78 -6.95 -29.91
N ARG A 649 23.73 -6.14 -29.43
CA ARG A 649 25.08 -6.55 -29.04
C ARG A 649 25.27 -6.47 -27.53
N GLY A 650 25.35 -7.62 -26.87
CA GLY A 650 25.53 -7.71 -25.42
C GLY A 650 26.81 -7.03 -24.90
N GLU A 651 27.85 -6.93 -25.73
CA GLU A 651 29.08 -6.20 -25.42
C GLU A 651 28.91 -4.67 -25.35
N CYS A 652 27.85 -4.11 -25.96
CA CYS A 652 27.53 -2.68 -25.92
C CYS A 652 26.66 -2.30 -24.71
N LEU A 653 26.22 -3.26 -23.89
CA LEU A 653 25.33 -3.00 -22.75
C LEU A 653 25.95 -2.03 -21.71
N HIS A 654 27.28 -1.92 -21.67
CA HIS A 654 27.95 -0.95 -20.81
C HIS A 654 27.56 0.50 -21.11
N ILE A 655 27.15 0.81 -22.35
CA ILE A 655 26.68 2.14 -22.74
C ILE A 655 25.42 2.48 -21.95
N LEU A 656 24.42 1.58 -21.95
CA LEU A 656 23.22 1.73 -21.12
C LEU A 656 23.57 1.91 -19.64
N LEU A 657 24.49 1.10 -19.10
CA LEU A 657 24.92 1.24 -17.70
C LEU A 657 25.52 2.62 -17.41
N ASP A 658 26.23 3.23 -18.36
CA ASP A 658 26.80 4.57 -18.21
C ASP A 658 25.71 5.66 -18.14
N PHE A 659 24.68 5.56 -18.99
CA PHE A 659 23.49 6.43 -18.90
C PHE A 659 22.76 6.25 -17.55
N LEU A 660 22.58 5.00 -17.12
CA LEU A 660 21.91 4.69 -15.86
C LEU A 660 22.70 5.17 -14.63
N ARG A 661 24.03 5.33 -14.70
CA ARG A 661 24.83 5.94 -13.62
C ARG A 661 24.46 7.40 -13.39
N VAL A 662 24.26 8.17 -14.46
CA VAL A 662 23.83 9.57 -14.35
C VAL A 662 22.41 9.66 -13.80
N LYS A 663 21.50 8.79 -14.26
CA LYS A 663 20.15 8.67 -13.68
C LYS A 663 20.21 8.33 -12.19
N ALA A 664 21.01 7.36 -11.78
CA ALA A 664 21.16 6.97 -10.38
C ALA A 664 21.74 8.11 -9.52
N GLU A 665 22.64 8.94 -10.07
CA GLU A 665 23.13 10.14 -9.39
C GLU A 665 22.02 11.18 -9.19
N TYR A 666 21.20 11.42 -10.22
CA TYR A 666 20.02 12.28 -10.13
C TYR A 666 19.02 11.76 -9.07
N ASP A 667 18.65 10.48 -9.13
CA ASP A 667 17.68 9.88 -8.22
C ASP A 667 18.17 9.91 -6.76
N ARG A 668 19.48 9.74 -6.54
CA ARG A 668 20.09 9.89 -5.21
C ARG A 668 19.95 11.31 -4.67
N ILE A 669 20.16 12.34 -5.49
CA ILE A 669 19.97 13.74 -5.06
C ILE A 669 18.49 14.01 -4.81
N ALA A 670 17.60 13.59 -5.70
CA ALA A 670 16.16 13.71 -5.52
C ALA A 670 15.69 13.05 -4.20
N TRP A 671 16.25 11.89 -3.86
CA TRP A 671 15.97 11.21 -2.58
C TRP A 671 16.40 12.02 -1.36
N THR A 672 17.53 12.74 -1.43
CA THR A 672 17.96 13.60 -0.31
C THR A 672 17.04 14.81 -0.09
N LEU A 673 16.35 15.27 -1.13
CA LEU A 673 15.44 16.41 -1.09
C LEU A 673 14.02 16.06 -0.60
N ARG A 674 13.74 14.78 -0.28
CA ARG A 674 12.41 14.32 0.15
C ARG A 674 11.79 15.17 1.28
N PRO A 675 12.50 15.55 2.37
CA PRO A 675 11.92 16.39 3.43
C PRO A 675 11.49 17.78 2.94
N VAL A 676 12.22 18.36 1.98
CA VAL A 676 11.91 19.66 1.38
C VAL A 676 10.64 19.57 0.51
N ASN A 677 10.55 18.50 -0.29
CA ASN A 677 9.38 18.24 -1.16
C ASN A 677 8.13 18.00 -0.31
N MET A 678 8.25 17.24 0.77
CA MET A 678 7.13 16.96 1.67
C MET A 678 6.60 18.21 2.37
N ALA A 679 7.49 19.11 2.82
CA ALA A 679 7.07 20.38 3.38
C ALA A 679 6.26 21.20 2.36
N HIS A 680 6.74 21.31 1.13
CA HIS A 680 6.02 21.99 0.04
C HIS A 680 4.66 21.36 -0.24
N ARG A 681 4.56 20.02 -0.31
CA ARG A 681 3.28 19.31 -0.51
C ARG A 681 2.23 19.71 0.51
N VAL A 682 2.61 19.85 1.77
CA VAL A 682 1.69 20.29 2.82
C VAL A 682 1.26 21.75 2.59
N LEU A 683 2.21 22.65 2.28
CA LEU A 683 1.88 24.05 1.95
C LEU A 683 0.89 24.15 0.79
N ALA A 684 1.11 23.38 -0.28
CA ALA A 684 0.23 23.34 -1.44
C ALA A 684 -1.19 22.86 -1.06
N ARG A 685 -1.30 21.76 -0.31
CA ARG A 685 -2.59 21.21 0.14
C ARG A 685 -3.38 22.15 1.05
N HIS A 686 -2.72 22.95 1.88
CA HIS A 686 -3.39 23.98 2.69
C HIS A 686 -3.70 25.26 1.92
N GLY A 687 -3.37 25.35 0.62
CA GLY A 687 -3.57 26.55 -0.17
C GLY A 687 -2.64 27.71 0.23
N ALA A 688 -1.53 27.44 0.94
CA ALA A 688 -0.54 28.44 1.32
C ALA A 688 0.38 28.80 0.13
N THR A 689 -0.24 29.26 -0.97
CA THR A 689 0.38 29.42 -2.30
C THR A 689 1.64 30.30 -2.27
N ALA A 690 1.58 31.45 -1.59
CA ALA A 690 2.73 32.36 -1.49
C ALA A 690 3.93 31.72 -0.77
N ALA A 691 3.69 30.94 0.29
CA ALA A 691 4.74 30.21 1.00
C ALA A 691 5.28 29.05 0.15
N ALA A 692 4.40 28.30 -0.52
CA ALA A 692 4.77 27.22 -1.43
C ALA A 692 5.66 27.73 -2.60
N ASP A 693 5.29 28.85 -3.21
CA ASP A 693 6.05 29.48 -4.28
C ASP A 693 7.41 30.03 -3.82
N ALA A 694 7.46 30.65 -2.64
CA ALA A 694 8.74 31.10 -2.06
C ALA A 694 9.66 29.91 -1.76
N TRP A 695 9.11 28.83 -1.23
CA TRP A 695 9.83 27.60 -0.92
C TRP A 695 10.35 26.90 -2.19
N ARG A 696 9.53 26.80 -3.24
CA ARG A 696 9.92 26.25 -4.55
C ARG A 696 11.02 27.07 -5.21
N ARG A 697 10.94 28.41 -5.15
CA ARG A 697 12.00 29.31 -5.67
C ARG A 697 13.32 29.07 -4.96
N ARG A 698 13.31 28.98 -3.63
CA ARG A 698 14.51 28.66 -2.84
C ARG A 698 15.14 27.33 -3.26
N LEU A 699 14.34 26.27 -3.41
CA LEU A 699 14.84 24.97 -3.89
C LEU A 699 15.42 25.07 -5.31
N SER A 700 14.75 25.81 -6.20
CA SER A 700 15.25 26.06 -7.56
C SER A 700 16.62 26.72 -7.54
N ASP A 701 16.79 27.77 -6.72
CA ASP A 701 18.05 28.49 -6.58
C ASP A 701 19.16 27.60 -6.03
N GLU A 702 18.89 26.83 -4.97
CA GLU A 702 19.87 25.95 -4.32
C GLU A 702 20.29 24.76 -5.20
N THR A 703 19.41 24.28 -6.09
CA THR A 703 19.67 23.07 -6.90
C THR A 703 20.06 23.33 -8.36
N ARG A 704 20.00 24.58 -8.82
CA ARG A 704 20.25 24.99 -10.22
C ARG A 704 21.57 24.46 -10.78
N GLU A 705 22.67 24.70 -10.08
CA GLU A 705 24.01 24.30 -10.56
C GLU A 705 24.16 22.78 -10.60
N THR A 706 23.64 22.08 -9.59
CA THR A 706 23.67 20.63 -9.51
C THR A 706 22.87 19.99 -10.67
N ALA A 707 21.67 20.49 -10.95
CA ALA A 707 20.85 20.03 -12.07
C ALA A 707 21.56 20.28 -13.41
N ALA A 708 22.12 21.49 -13.61
CA ALA A 708 22.87 21.82 -14.82
C ALA A 708 24.09 20.90 -15.03
N GLY A 709 24.81 20.55 -13.96
CA GLY A 709 25.95 19.64 -14.02
C GLY A 709 25.57 18.22 -14.44
N LEU A 710 24.41 17.71 -14.00
CA LEU A 710 23.91 16.39 -14.43
C LEU A 710 23.50 16.40 -15.91
N VAL A 711 22.84 17.47 -16.36
CA VAL A 711 22.48 17.64 -17.77
C VAL A 711 23.72 17.71 -18.66
N GLN A 712 24.76 18.44 -18.27
CA GLN A 712 26.02 18.49 -19.00
C GLN A 712 26.71 17.12 -19.10
N LYS A 713 26.69 16.33 -18.01
CA LYS A 713 27.20 14.94 -18.03
C LYS A 713 26.41 14.08 -19.01
N LEU A 714 25.08 14.20 -19.02
CA LEU A 714 24.22 13.49 -19.97
C LEU A 714 24.51 13.91 -21.42
N ASP A 715 24.59 15.22 -21.71
CA ASP A 715 24.90 15.75 -23.04
C ASP A 715 26.24 15.19 -23.57
N ALA A 716 27.25 15.11 -22.70
CA ALA A 716 28.54 14.53 -23.05
C ALA A 716 28.45 13.03 -23.38
N LEU A 717 27.61 12.27 -22.67
CA LEU A 717 27.37 10.85 -22.96
C LEU A 717 26.58 10.66 -24.27
N GLU A 718 25.53 11.46 -24.48
CA GLU A 718 24.73 11.44 -25.71
C GLU A 718 25.60 11.75 -26.94
N ALA A 719 26.48 12.75 -26.84
CA ALA A 719 27.43 13.10 -27.89
C ALA A 719 28.50 12.02 -28.11
N ARG A 720 29.00 11.40 -27.03
CA ARG A 720 30.06 10.37 -27.11
C ARG A 720 29.58 9.10 -27.81
N TRP A 721 28.37 8.66 -27.49
CA TRP A 721 27.83 7.39 -27.98
C TRP A 721 26.88 7.53 -29.17
N SER A 722 26.51 8.76 -29.52
CA SER A 722 25.52 9.08 -30.56
C SER A 722 24.18 8.39 -30.32
N VAL A 723 23.79 8.26 -29.05
CA VAL A 723 22.52 7.65 -28.61
C VAL A 723 21.84 8.60 -27.64
N ARG A 724 20.53 8.80 -27.81
CA ARG A 724 19.68 9.53 -26.86
C ARG A 724 18.59 8.59 -26.37
N LEU A 725 18.58 8.31 -25.07
CA LEU A 725 17.55 7.51 -24.42
C LEU A 725 16.51 8.47 -23.83
N ALA A 726 15.28 8.46 -24.36
CA ALA A 726 14.23 9.37 -23.90
C ALA A 726 13.93 9.15 -22.40
N SER A 727 13.82 7.89 -21.99
CA SER A 727 13.55 7.50 -20.60
C SER A 727 14.58 8.06 -19.59
N VAL A 728 15.86 8.12 -19.95
CA VAL A 728 16.92 8.69 -19.11
C VAL A 728 17.00 10.21 -19.26
N SER A 729 16.92 10.71 -20.49
CA SER A 729 16.99 12.14 -20.80
C SER A 729 15.90 12.92 -20.09
N ASP A 730 14.65 12.47 -20.19
CA ASP A 730 13.50 13.16 -19.61
C ASP A 730 13.58 13.16 -18.08
N ARG A 731 14.12 12.10 -17.49
CA ARG A 731 14.35 12.02 -16.03
C ARG A 731 15.43 12.99 -15.55
N VAL A 732 16.59 13.02 -16.21
CA VAL A 732 17.77 13.80 -15.76
C VAL A 732 17.64 15.29 -16.08
N ARG A 733 16.98 15.65 -17.20
CA ARG A 733 16.77 17.05 -17.59
C ARG A 733 15.66 17.73 -16.80
N ARG A 734 14.86 16.97 -16.06
CA ARG A 734 13.80 17.49 -15.20
C ARG A 734 14.42 18.28 -14.04
N PRO A 735 13.94 19.50 -13.74
CA PRO A 735 14.39 20.21 -12.56
C PRO A 735 13.88 19.50 -11.30
N PHE A 736 14.64 19.56 -10.20
CA PHE A 736 14.23 18.98 -8.92
C PHE A 736 12.93 19.59 -8.37
N THR A 737 12.57 20.81 -8.81
CA THR A 737 11.30 21.46 -8.48
C THR A 737 10.08 20.81 -9.11
N ALA A 738 10.24 19.95 -10.12
CA ALA A 738 9.09 19.41 -10.83
C ALA A 738 8.20 18.49 -9.99
N THR A 739 8.71 17.92 -8.90
CA THR A 739 7.86 17.22 -7.91
C THR A 739 6.95 18.19 -7.17
N LEU A 740 7.43 19.39 -6.86
CA LEU A 740 6.67 20.44 -6.17
C LEU A 740 5.58 20.98 -7.09
N GLU A 741 5.89 21.15 -8.38
CA GLU A 741 4.89 21.58 -9.38
C GLU A 741 3.78 20.56 -9.57
N GLN A 742 4.10 19.27 -9.47
CA GLN A 742 3.10 18.21 -9.44
C GLN A 742 2.25 18.25 -8.16
N ASP A 743 2.87 18.48 -7.00
CA ASP A 743 2.13 18.59 -5.72
C ASP A 743 1.17 19.81 -5.73
N GLU A 744 1.55 20.92 -6.39
CA GLU A 744 0.67 22.08 -6.66
C GLU A 744 -0.51 21.73 -7.58
N LEU A 745 -0.27 20.93 -8.63
CA LEU A 745 -1.33 20.46 -9.53
C LEU A 745 -2.33 19.56 -8.78
N GLU A 746 -1.83 18.60 -8.00
CA GLU A 746 -2.65 17.69 -7.19
C GLU A 746 -3.47 18.46 -6.13
N ALA A 747 -2.93 19.56 -5.58
CA ALA A 747 -3.65 20.38 -4.60
C ALA A 747 -4.86 21.14 -5.18
N LEU A 748 -4.93 21.32 -6.50
CA LEU A 748 -6.07 21.97 -7.18
C LEU A 748 -7.26 21.02 -7.42
N VAL A 749 -7.05 19.70 -7.28
CA VAL A 749 -8.08 18.69 -7.53
C VAL A 749 -9.27 18.85 -6.58
N ASP A 750 -9.02 18.99 -5.28
CA ASP A 750 -10.09 19.09 -4.28
C ASP A 750 -10.97 20.34 -4.49
N PRO A 751 -10.39 21.54 -4.66
CA PRO A 751 -11.16 22.73 -5.05
C PRO A 751 -11.89 22.60 -6.40
N ALA A 752 -11.30 21.96 -7.41
CA ALA A 752 -11.94 21.80 -8.72
C ALA A 752 -13.14 20.84 -8.65
N VAL A 753 -13.01 19.72 -7.95
CA VAL A 753 -14.12 18.77 -7.73
C VAL A 753 -15.21 19.42 -6.89
N ALA A 754 -14.85 20.24 -5.90
CA ALA A 754 -15.79 21.04 -5.14
C ALA A 754 -16.63 21.99 -6.02
N GLU A 755 -16.00 22.72 -6.94
CA GLU A 755 -16.69 23.58 -7.90
C GLU A 755 -17.66 22.78 -8.79
N LEU A 756 -17.23 21.59 -9.25
CA LEU A 756 -18.06 20.69 -10.03
C LEU A 756 -19.30 20.23 -9.25
N MET A 757 -19.13 19.78 -7.99
CA MET A 757 -20.21 19.25 -7.16
C MET A 757 -21.20 20.33 -6.71
N THR A 758 -20.72 21.56 -6.49
CA THR A 758 -21.57 22.70 -6.11
C THR A 758 -22.21 23.39 -7.32
N GLY A 759 -21.71 23.14 -8.53
CA GLY A 759 -22.13 23.84 -9.75
C GLY A 759 -21.74 25.33 -9.76
N ALA A 760 -20.79 25.73 -8.92
CA ALA A 760 -20.37 27.12 -8.74
C ALA A 760 -18.87 27.26 -9.09
N PRO A 761 -18.51 27.61 -10.34
CA PRO A 761 -17.11 27.73 -10.75
C PRO A 761 -16.49 29.00 -10.15
N VAL A 762 -15.59 28.83 -9.18
CA VAL A 762 -14.76 29.90 -8.58
C VAL A 762 -13.39 30.02 -9.31
N GLY A 763 -13.11 29.13 -10.27
CA GLY A 763 -11.94 29.17 -11.16
C GLY A 763 -10.81 28.22 -10.74
N ALA A 764 -11.03 27.28 -9.83
CA ALA A 764 -10.10 26.19 -9.54
C ALA A 764 -10.02 25.18 -10.68
N GLY A 765 -11.14 24.89 -11.37
CA GLY A 765 -11.14 24.06 -12.58
C GLY A 765 -10.22 24.62 -13.67
N ASP A 766 -10.40 25.90 -14.02
CA ASP A 766 -9.58 26.58 -15.03
C ASP A 766 -8.09 26.61 -14.64
N ARG A 767 -7.79 26.80 -13.35
CA ARG A 767 -6.42 26.75 -12.82
C ARG A 767 -5.82 25.36 -12.90
N LEU A 768 -6.60 24.32 -12.60
CA LEU A 768 -6.18 22.93 -12.72
C LEU A 768 -5.83 22.61 -14.18
N GLU A 769 -6.69 22.99 -15.12
CA GLU A 769 -6.47 22.81 -16.56
C GLU A 769 -5.22 23.57 -17.03
N SER A 770 -5.14 24.87 -16.76
CA SER A 770 -3.99 25.71 -17.14
C SER A 770 -2.68 25.18 -16.55
N ARG A 771 -2.70 24.68 -15.31
CA ARG A 771 -1.51 24.12 -14.65
C ARG A 771 -1.14 22.76 -15.23
N ALA A 772 -2.12 21.92 -15.57
CA ALA A 772 -1.89 20.63 -16.23
C ALA A 772 -1.25 20.84 -17.60
N GLU A 773 -1.75 21.78 -18.41
CA GLU A 773 -1.17 22.14 -19.70
C GLU A 773 0.28 22.61 -19.58
N ALA A 774 0.55 23.51 -18.62
CA ALA A 774 1.92 23.96 -18.35
C ALA A 774 2.85 22.83 -17.88
N PHE A 775 2.30 21.85 -17.15
CA PHE A 775 3.06 20.73 -16.62
C PHE A 775 3.40 19.67 -17.69
N LEU A 776 2.66 19.59 -18.81
CA LEU A 776 2.93 18.64 -19.90
C LEU A 776 4.38 18.74 -20.42
N GLY A 777 4.95 19.95 -20.48
CA GLY A 777 6.34 20.17 -20.92
C GLY A 777 7.41 19.75 -19.91
N VAL A 778 7.01 19.45 -18.66
CA VAL A 778 7.88 19.07 -17.53
C VAL A 778 7.58 17.63 -17.05
N ALA A 779 6.55 17.01 -17.63
CA ALA A 779 6.10 15.66 -17.33
C ALA A 779 7.11 14.60 -17.80
N SER A 780 7.19 13.50 -17.05
CA SER A 780 8.04 12.35 -17.33
C SER A 780 7.20 11.17 -17.76
N GLY A 781 7.69 10.36 -18.70
CA GLY A 781 7.11 9.07 -19.07
C GLY A 781 8.03 8.36 -20.06
N SER A 782 8.03 7.03 -20.05
CA SER A 782 8.82 6.25 -21.02
C SER A 782 8.26 6.34 -22.46
N GLY A 783 7.11 7.00 -22.65
CA GLY A 783 6.32 6.99 -23.88
C GLY A 783 5.60 5.67 -24.14
N VAL A 784 5.86 4.64 -23.31
CA VAL A 784 5.31 3.28 -23.44
C VAL A 784 4.28 2.99 -22.35
N GLU A 785 4.42 3.60 -21.18
CA GLU A 785 3.50 3.47 -20.03
C GLU A 785 2.83 4.80 -19.73
N VAL A 786 1.64 4.74 -19.12
CA VAL A 786 0.95 5.93 -18.62
C VAL A 786 1.86 6.61 -17.60
N PRO A 787 2.15 7.91 -17.75
CA PRO A 787 2.94 8.65 -16.77
C PRO A 787 2.38 8.55 -15.34
N ASP A 788 3.23 8.21 -14.37
CA ASP A 788 2.85 8.10 -12.93
C ASP A 788 2.09 9.33 -12.40
N TRP A 789 2.39 10.53 -12.91
CA TRP A 789 1.73 11.76 -12.47
C TRP A 789 0.26 11.83 -12.91
N LEU A 790 -0.09 11.25 -14.07
CA LEU A 790 -1.48 11.15 -14.54
C LEU A 790 -2.25 10.13 -13.71
N GLU A 791 -1.65 8.97 -13.42
CA GLU A 791 -2.27 7.97 -12.53
C GLU A 791 -2.52 8.54 -11.13
N ARG A 792 -1.54 9.27 -10.59
CA ARG A 792 -1.68 9.98 -9.30
C ARG A 792 -2.78 11.03 -9.34
N LEU A 793 -2.87 11.80 -10.41
CA LEU A 793 -3.90 12.82 -10.59
C LEU A 793 -5.29 12.18 -10.70
N GLY A 794 -5.44 11.13 -11.51
CA GLY A 794 -6.69 10.36 -11.63
C GLY A 794 -7.14 9.79 -10.28
N THR A 795 -6.22 9.15 -9.55
CA THR A 795 -6.47 8.63 -8.20
C THR A 795 -6.90 9.76 -7.23
N ALA A 796 -6.32 10.96 -7.35
CA ALA A 796 -6.70 12.10 -6.53
C ALA A 796 -8.13 12.59 -6.86
N VAL A 797 -8.50 12.61 -8.15
CA VAL A 797 -9.84 12.98 -8.61
C VAL A 797 -10.87 11.98 -8.10
N ASP A 798 -10.64 10.68 -8.32
CA ASP A 798 -11.53 9.61 -7.86
C ASP A 798 -11.77 9.67 -6.35
N ARG A 799 -10.68 9.89 -5.59
CA ARG A 799 -10.74 10.03 -4.13
C ARG A 799 -11.56 11.25 -3.71
N SER A 800 -11.39 12.39 -4.38
CA SER A 800 -12.12 13.61 -4.05
C SER A 800 -13.60 13.48 -4.36
N LEU A 801 -13.95 12.90 -5.52
CA LEU A 801 -15.34 12.63 -5.92
C LEU A 801 -16.04 11.72 -4.90
N ALA A 802 -15.43 10.58 -4.56
CA ALA A 802 -15.97 9.66 -3.57
C ALA A 802 -16.21 10.34 -2.20
N GLY A 803 -15.31 11.24 -1.78
CA GLY A 803 -15.47 12.02 -0.55
C GLY A 803 -16.68 12.95 -0.55
N HIS A 804 -16.99 13.59 -1.69
CA HIS A 804 -18.17 14.44 -1.82
C HIS A 804 -19.48 13.63 -1.84
N GLU A 805 -19.49 12.45 -2.47
CA GLU A 805 -20.65 11.56 -2.50
C GLU A 805 -21.04 11.01 -1.11
N SER A 806 -20.06 10.77 -0.23
CA SER A 806 -20.32 10.36 1.17
C SER A 806 -20.96 11.45 2.04
N GLY A 807 -21.15 12.68 1.53
CA GLY A 807 -21.81 13.77 2.27
C GLY A 807 -20.96 14.39 3.39
N ALA A 808 -19.65 14.15 3.38
CA ALA A 808 -18.71 14.84 4.25
C ALA A 808 -18.58 16.30 3.78
N GLY A 809 -19.08 17.24 4.59
CA GLY A 809 -19.02 18.67 4.29
C GLY A 809 -17.59 19.19 4.09
N HIS A 810 -17.52 20.35 3.45
CA HIS A 810 -16.37 21.09 2.93
C HIS A 810 -15.33 21.58 3.97
N GLU A 811 -15.16 20.95 5.12
CA GLU A 811 -14.13 21.35 6.08
C GLU A 811 -12.80 20.65 5.76
N ALA A 812 -12.10 21.27 4.80
CA ALA A 812 -10.66 21.23 4.54
C ALA A 812 -9.92 19.90 4.81
N GLY A 813 -9.76 19.08 3.75
CA GLY A 813 -8.59 18.21 3.49
C GLY A 813 -8.25 17.06 4.46
N GLU A 814 -8.71 17.11 5.70
CA GLU A 814 -8.28 16.24 6.80
C GLU A 814 -9.40 15.38 7.38
N ALA A 815 -10.67 15.76 7.17
CA ALA A 815 -11.82 14.95 7.59
C ALA A 815 -12.01 13.67 6.75
N ARG A 816 -11.25 13.51 5.66
CA ARG A 816 -11.49 12.50 4.62
C ARG A 816 -11.00 11.08 4.95
N ASP A 817 -10.21 10.91 6.01
CA ASP A 817 -9.78 9.58 6.47
C ASP A 817 -10.16 9.34 7.95
N GLY A 818 -11.39 9.71 8.32
CA GLY A 818 -11.98 9.53 9.65
C GLY A 818 -12.08 8.08 10.14
N GLY A 819 -11.45 7.11 9.46
CA GLY A 819 -11.27 5.73 9.92
C GLY A 819 -9.89 5.42 10.51
N CYS A 820 -8.95 6.36 10.45
CA CYS A 820 -7.61 6.20 10.98
C CYS A 820 -7.45 7.00 12.28
N LEU A 821 -6.85 6.37 13.30
CA LEU A 821 -6.65 6.94 14.65
C LEU A 821 -6.19 8.41 14.69
N PRO A 822 -5.24 8.88 13.84
CA PRO A 822 -4.77 10.26 13.89
C PRO A 822 -5.83 11.31 13.50
N HIS A 823 -6.74 10.99 12.58
CA HIS A 823 -7.74 11.95 12.10
C HIS A 823 -8.81 12.26 13.16
N ALA A 824 -9.05 11.31 14.07
CA ALA A 824 -9.96 11.49 15.21
C ALA A 824 -9.35 12.33 16.35
N VAL A 825 -8.04 12.61 16.32
CA VAL A 825 -7.38 13.46 17.33
C VAL A 825 -7.69 14.93 17.04
N PRO A 826 -8.15 15.72 18.02
CA PRO A 826 -8.46 17.13 17.81
C PRO A 826 -7.20 17.98 17.59
N TRP A 827 -7.34 19.07 16.83
CA TRP A 827 -6.32 20.11 16.75
C TRP A 827 -6.47 21.08 17.92
N LEU A 828 -5.53 21.03 18.86
CA LEU A 828 -5.46 22.04 19.93
C LEU A 828 -4.82 23.33 19.38
N PRO A 829 -5.37 24.52 19.71
CA PRO A 829 -4.71 25.79 19.42
C PRO A 829 -3.37 25.89 20.15
N VAL A 830 -2.33 26.34 19.45
CA VAL A 830 -1.00 26.59 20.00
C VAL A 830 -0.56 27.98 19.58
N ALA A 831 -0.21 28.82 20.55
CA ALA A 831 0.29 30.17 20.31
C ALA A 831 1.60 30.11 19.50
N TRP A 832 1.77 31.05 18.57
CA TRP A 832 2.93 31.09 17.67
C TRP A 832 4.27 31.11 18.44
N ASP A 833 4.39 31.94 19.46
CA ASP A 833 5.62 32.06 20.27
C ASP A 833 5.97 30.75 20.98
N ALA A 834 4.95 30.02 21.46
CA ALA A 834 5.14 28.72 22.10
C ALA A 834 5.60 27.66 21.09
N LEU A 835 5.04 27.67 19.87
CA LEU A 835 5.48 26.79 18.78
C LEU A 835 6.93 27.11 18.38
N GLN A 836 7.26 28.38 18.19
CA GLN A 836 8.61 28.82 17.83
C GLN A 836 9.63 28.43 18.91
N ALA A 837 9.27 28.56 20.19
CA ALA A 837 10.11 28.11 21.29
C ALA A 837 10.35 26.60 21.29
N GLN A 838 9.35 25.78 20.91
CA GLN A 838 9.52 24.34 20.77
C GLN A 838 10.38 23.96 19.58
N LEU A 839 10.22 24.63 18.44
CA LEU A 839 11.03 24.41 17.23
C LEU A 839 12.51 24.78 17.44
N GLY A 840 12.76 25.84 18.22
CA GLY A 840 14.10 26.32 18.57
C GLY A 840 14.81 25.53 19.67
N ARG A 841 14.15 24.58 20.34
CA ARG A 841 14.81 23.68 21.30
C ARG A 841 15.61 22.61 20.55
N PRO A 842 16.86 22.34 20.96
CA PRO A 842 17.72 21.36 20.31
C PRO A 842 17.13 19.95 20.26
#